data_AF-A0A7R9M650-F1
#
_entry.id   AF-A0A7R9M650-F1
#
_cell.length_a   1.000
_cell.length_b   1.000
_cell.length_c   1.000
_cell.angle_alpha   90.00
_cell.angle_beta   90.00
_cell.angle_gamma   90.00
#
_symmetry.space_group_name_H-M   'P 1'
#
loop_
_entity.id
_entity.type
_entity.pdbx_description
1 polymer ?
#
loop_
_entity_poly.entity_id
_entity_poly.type
_entity_poly.pdbx_seq_one_letter_code
_entity_poly.pdbx_strand_id
1 'polypeptide(L)'
;MSDELMSSSKVDEKSVRHGGELVAAVLRSHGVENIFTLSGGHIAPILTASEKLGIRVVDTRHEVTAVFAADATARLSGIPGVAVVTAGPGVTNTVTAVKNAQMAESPIVVLGGAAASLLKGKGALQDIDQISLFKPITKMATTVTKVRDIVPKLREAFKVDEKSVRHGGELVAAVLRSHGVENIFTLSGGHIAPILTASEKLGIRVVDTRHEVTAVFAADATARLSGIPGVAVVTAGPGVTNTVTAVKNAQMAESPIVVLGGAAASLLKGKGALQDIDQISLFKPITKMATTVTKVRDIVPKLREAFKVAQSGTPGPVFVELPIDVLYPFQVIKKEIASSSNAKGLIGKVVNWYLNNYLQNLFAGAFDQEWPTHPVPVDIPFPSKTDVSTAAEMLSKAKKPLIILGSQSVLPPVGADKLRAAIESLGIPVYLGGMSRGLLGKASPINMKQARREALRDADVVILGGGVADFRLGYGRTFSKKSKVIAVNRSKEQLYKNAKLFWNPALAVQADSAQFFVDLADSLKGFKVDDQWISTLRERETEKEKNARTQAENNPDEHLNPLKVLHDLDESLDDNTIIVADGGDFVGSAAYVLRPRGPLRWLDPGAFGTLGVGAGFAIGAKLCRPDMDVVVVFGDGSLG
;
A
#
# COMPACT_ATOMS: atom_id res chain seq x y z
N MET A 1 -14.16 21.56 34.69
CA MET A 1 -14.92 22.81 34.49
C MET A 1 -16.25 22.56 33.77
N SER A 2 -16.99 21.48 34.05
CA SER A 2 -18.32 21.20 33.47
C SER A 2 -19.42 21.07 34.53
N ASP A 3 -19.09 20.58 35.72
CA ASP A 3 -20.10 20.47 36.79
C ASP A 3 -20.20 21.72 37.67
N GLU A 4 -19.13 22.50 37.83
CA GLU A 4 -19.22 23.84 38.45
C GLU A 4 -19.94 24.84 37.52
N LEU A 5 -19.96 24.57 36.22
CA LEU A 5 -20.77 25.29 35.24
C LEU A 5 -22.26 24.87 35.27
N MET A 6 -22.60 23.83 36.03
CA MET A 6 -23.96 23.34 36.24
C MET A 6 -24.44 23.51 37.69
N SER A 7 -23.55 23.75 38.66
CA SER A 7 -23.90 23.91 40.09
C SER A 7 -23.75 25.33 40.63
N SER A 8 -23.22 26.27 39.84
CA SER A 8 -23.20 27.69 40.19
C SER A 8 -24.18 28.44 39.30
N SER A 9 -25.34 28.79 39.85
CA SER A 9 -26.29 29.73 39.24
C SER A 9 -25.82 31.19 39.31
N LYS A 10 -24.51 31.44 39.45
CA LYS A 10 -23.93 32.79 39.43
C LYS A 10 -23.40 33.09 38.04
N VAL A 11 -24.05 34.04 37.37
CA VAL A 11 -23.58 34.65 36.12
C VAL A 11 -22.40 35.55 36.48
N ASP A 12 -21.25 35.32 35.86
CA ASP A 12 -20.12 36.26 35.93
C ASP A 12 -20.37 37.41 34.95
N GLU A 13 -20.92 38.51 35.44
CA GLU A 13 -21.25 39.71 34.65
C GLU A 13 -20.02 40.39 34.03
N LYS A 14 -18.80 40.03 34.46
CA LYS A 14 -17.54 40.56 33.90
C LYS A 14 -16.91 39.64 32.84
N SER A 15 -17.51 38.49 32.55
CA SER A 15 -16.97 37.53 31.59
C SER A 15 -17.09 38.03 30.15
N VAL A 16 -15.96 38.11 29.44
CA VAL A 16 -15.89 38.41 27.99
C VAL A 16 -16.01 37.17 27.09
N ARG A 17 -16.24 35.98 27.68
CA ARG A 17 -16.34 34.71 26.94
C ARG A 17 -17.68 34.58 26.23
N HIS A 18 -17.65 34.08 24.99
CA HIS A 18 -18.85 33.91 24.17
C HIS A 18 -18.97 32.49 23.59
N GLY A 19 -20.20 32.08 23.23
CA GLY A 19 -20.48 30.73 22.71
C GLY A 19 -19.64 30.32 21.50
N GLY A 20 -19.17 31.28 20.69
CA GLY A 20 -18.26 31.01 19.57
C GLY A 20 -16.96 30.30 19.94
N GLU A 21 -16.41 30.54 21.14
CA GLU A 21 -15.20 29.84 21.63
C GLU A 21 -15.47 28.36 21.87
N LEU A 22 -16.66 28.02 22.37
CA LEU A 22 -17.08 26.63 22.59
C LEU A 22 -17.32 25.92 21.25
N VAL A 23 -17.94 26.59 20.28
CA VAL A 23 -18.12 26.04 18.93
C VAL A 23 -16.75 25.75 18.31
N ALA A 24 -15.85 26.72 18.28
CA ALA A 24 -14.52 26.57 17.72
C ALA A 24 -13.71 25.46 18.42
N ALA A 25 -13.78 25.37 19.75
CA ALA A 25 -13.12 24.30 20.51
C ALA A 25 -13.66 22.91 20.16
N VAL A 26 -14.99 22.76 20.02
CA VAL A 26 -15.60 21.50 19.60
C VAL A 26 -15.16 21.15 18.17
N LEU A 27 -15.23 22.08 17.22
CA LEU A 27 -14.79 21.86 15.84
C LEU A 27 -13.32 21.43 15.78
N ARG A 28 -12.42 22.16 16.47
CA ARG A 28 -11.00 21.83 16.54
C ARG A 28 -10.76 20.44 17.11
N SER A 29 -11.51 20.06 18.16
CA SER A 29 -11.38 18.75 18.80
C SER A 29 -11.81 17.58 17.90
N HIS A 30 -12.65 17.83 16.90
CA HIS A 30 -13.05 16.83 15.89
C HIS A 30 -12.12 16.81 14.67
N GLY A 31 -11.02 17.58 14.71
CA GLY A 31 -10.03 17.65 13.65
C GLY A 31 -10.44 18.54 12.48
N VAL A 32 -11.41 19.45 12.67
CA VAL A 32 -11.77 20.43 11.65
C VAL A 32 -10.60 21.41 11.48
N GLU A 33 -10.00 21.38 10.30
CA GLU A 33 -8.86 22.25 9.95
C GLU A 33 -9.29 23.46 9.14
N ASN A 34 -10.40 23.37 8.40
CA ASN A 34 -10.91 24.42 7.53
C ASN A 34 -12.41 24.67 7.80
N ILE A 35 -12.78 25.94 7.86
CA ILE A 35 -14.17 26.40 7.86
C ILE A 35 -14.39 27.25 6.61
N PHE A 36 -15.44 26.96 5.87
CA PHE A 36 -15.84 27.76 4.70
C PHE A 36 -16.99 28.68 5.08
N THR A 37 -16.92 29.95 4.67
CA THR A 37 -17.90 30.96 5.08
C THR A 37 -18.14 31.99 3.99
N LEU A 38 -19.22 32.76 4.14
CA LEU A 38 -19.30 34.14 3.63
C LEU A 38 -19.37 35.04 4.86
N SER A 39 -18.34 35.84 5.12
CA SER A 39 -18.21 36.59 6.37
C SER A 39 -19.39 37.54 6.62
N GLY A 40 -19.92 37.52 7.86
CA GLY A 40 -21.02 38.39 8.28
C GLY A 40 -21.17 38.52 9.79
N GLY A 41 -21.86 39.56 10.24
CA GLY A 41 -21.89 39.96 11.66
C GLY A 41 -22.44 38.91 12.64
N HIS A 42 -23.42 38.10 12.22
CA HIS A 42 -24.05 37.09 13.09
C HIS A 42 -23.14 35.91 13.46
N ILE A 43 -22.06 35.70 12.72
CA ILE A 43 -21.17 34.54 12.85
C ILE A 43 -19.74 34.91 13.23
N ALA A 44 -19.41 36.22 13.28
CA ALA A 44 -18.08 36.72 13.60
C ALA A 44 -17.45 36.11 14.87
N PRO A 45 -18.18 35.92 15.99
CA PRO A 45 -17.61 35.28 17.18
C PRO A 45 -17.12 33.84 16.96
N ILE A 46 -17.74 33.09 16.05
CA ILE A 46 -17.32 31.71 15.70
C ILE A 46 -16.05 31.78 14.85
N LEU A 47 -16.02 32.67 13.85
CA LEU A 47 -14.90 32.80 12.93
C LEU A 47 -13.62 33.25 13.66
N THR A 48 -13.70 34.32 14.45
CA THR A 48 -12.55 34.83 15.22
C THR A 48 -12.02 33.82 16.23
N ALA A 49 -12.91 33.06 16.90
CA ALA A 49 -12.48 32.01 17.82
C ALA A 49 -11.84 30.82 17.09
N SER A 50 -12.31 30.50 15.89
CA SER A 50 -11.77 29.42 15.07
C SER A 50 -10.34 29.72 14.59
N GLU A 51 -10.09 30.94 14.13
CA GLU A 51 -8.74 31.39 13.75
C GLU A 51 -7.76 31.34 14.94
N LYS A 52 -8.20 31.79 16.13
CA LYS A 52 -7.39 31.73 17.37
C LYS A 52 -7.00 30.29 17.76
N LEU A 53 -7.81 29.30 17.41
CA LEU A 53 -7.55 27.89 17.66
C LEU A 53 -6.85 27.18 16.48
N GLY A 54 -6.38 27.94 15.49
CA GLY A 54 -5.65 27.41 14.34
C GLY A 54 -6.51 26.68 13.30
N ILE A 55 -7.83 26.92 13.30
CA ILE A 55 -8.71 26.52 12.21
C ILE A 55 -8.64 27.60 11.12
N ARG A 56 -8.34 27.22 9.89
CA ARG A 56 -8.29 28.15 8.77
C ARG A 56 -9.70 28.55 8.35
N VAL A 57 -10.00 29.84 8.38
CA VAL A 57 -11.25 30.39 7.84
C VAL A 57 -11.03 30.74 6.37
N VAL A 58 -11.86 30.18 5.50
CA VAL A 58 -11.81 30.36 4.05
C VAL A 58 -13.07 31.08 3.61
N ASP A 59 -12.90 32.35 3.24
CA ASP A 59 -14.01 33.16 2.74
C ASP A 59 -14.32 32.78 1.29
N THR A 60 -15.61 32.66 1.00
CA THR A 60 -16.14 32.31 -0.32
C THR A 60 -17.01 33.45 -0.82
N ARG A 61 -17.26 33.51 -2.12
CA ARG A 61 -18.11 34.59 -2.68
C ARG A 61 -19.62 34.35 -2.52
N HIS A 62 -20.03 33.19 -2.01
CA HIS A 62 -21.45 32.83 -1.86
C HIS A 62 -21.63 31.67 -0.86
N GLU A 63 -22.71 31.66 -0.08
CA GLU A 63 -22.95 30.63 0.96
C GLU A 63 -23.09 29.21 0.39
N VAL A 64 -23.71 29.09 -0.79
CA VAL A 64 -23.76 27.82 -1.54
C VAL A 64 -22.36 27.25 -1.82
N THR A 65 -21.39 28.12 -2.16
CA THR A 65 -20.01 27.73 -2.45
C THR A 65 -19.30 27.29 -1.18
N ALA A 66 -19.58 27.94 -0.05
CA ALA A 66 -19.06 27.49 1.24
C ALA A 66 -19.48 26.06 1.57
N VAL A 67 -20.74 25.71 1.30
CA VAL A 67 -21.24 24.35 1.54
C VAL A 67 -20.67 23.33 0.55
N PHE A 68 -20.52 23.68 -0.73
CA PHE A 68 -19.84 22.80 -1.69
C PHE A 68 -18.36 22.58 -1.36
N ALA A 69 -17.67 23.60 -0.86
CA ALA A 69 -16.28 23.45 -0.41
C ALA A 69 -16.17 22.60 0.85
N ALA A 70 -17.12 22.74 1.78
CA ALA A 70 -17.25 21.85 2.94
C ALA A 70 -17.50 20.40 2.49
N ASP A 71 -18.42 20.19 1.55
CA ASP A 71 -18.72 18.88 0.96
C ASP A 71 -17.48 18.23 0.31
N ALA A 72 -16.76 18.97 -0.55
CA ALA A 72 -15.52 18.49 -1.16
C ALA A 72 -14.46 18.12 -0.11
N THR A 73 -14.30 18.96 0.93
CA THR A 73 -13.37 18.69 2.03
C THR A 73 -13.75 17.44 2.80
N ALA A 74 -15.04 17.23 3.04
CA ALA A 74 -15.55 16.06 3.74
C ALA A 74 -15.21 14.76 3.01
N ARG A 75 -15.40 14.75 1.69
CA ARG A 75 -15.12 13.59 0.84
C ARG A 75 -13.64 13.26 0.74
N LEU A 76 -12.79 14.28 0.68
CA LEU A 76 -11.34 14.09 0.50
C LEU A 76 -10.63 13.75 1.81
N SER A 77 -11.09 14.30 2.93
CA SER A 77 -10.41 14.17 4.22
C SER A 77 -11.01 13.11 5.14
N GLY A 78 -12.26 12.70 4.93
CA GLY A 78 -13.01 11.85 5.89
C GLY A 78 -13.38 12.55 7.20
N ILE A 79 -13.01 13.82 7.36
CA ILE A 79 -13.38 14.69 8.48
C ILE A 79 -14.58 15.51 8.03
N PRO A 80 -15.63 15.70 8.86
CA PRO A 80 -16.77 16.47 8.42
C PRO A 80 -16.42 17.89 8.02
N GLY A 81 -16.89 18.28 6.84
CA GLY A 81 -16.71 19.61 6.31
C GLY A 81 -17.62 20.61 7.02
N VAL A 82 -17.11 21.80 7.31
CA VAL A 82 -17.86 22.81 8.08
C VAL A 82 -18.08 24.05 7.24
N ALA A 83 -19.35 24.41 7.07
CA ALA A 83 -19.75 25.69 6.52
C ALA A 83 -20.39 26.54 7.61
N VAL A 84 -19.98 27.80 7.74
CA VAL A 84 -20.56 28.77 8.66
C VAL A 84 -21.21 29.88 7.83
N VAL A 85 -22.50 30.12 8.02
CA VAL A 85 -23.28 31.03 7.16
C VAL A 85 -24.14 31.97 7.98
N THR A 86 -24.42 33.14 7.42
CA THR A 86 -25.18 34.19 8.12
C THR A 86 -26.68 33.82 8.23
N ALA A 87 -27.44 34.60 9.00
CA ALA A 87 -28.87 34.36 9.18
C ALA A 87 -29.69 34.73 7.94
N GLY A 88 -30.95 34.31 7.89
CA GLY A 88 -31.88 34.69 6.83
C GLY A 88 -31.44 34.19 5.45
N PRO A 89 -31.26 35.08 4.44
CA PRO A 89 -30.82 34.70 3.10
C PRO A 89 -29.57 33.83 3.07
N GLY A 90 -28.62 34.08 3.98
CA GLY A 90 -27.36 33.35 4.02
C GLY A 90 -27.54 31.86 4.29
N VAL A 91 -28.42 31.49 5.23
CA VAL A 91 -28.71 30.08 5.48
C VAL A 91 -29.60 29.50 4.37
N THR A 92 -30.60 30.23 3.86
CA THR A 92 -31.50 29.70 2.82
C THR A 92 -30.78 29.42 1.50
N ASN A 93 -29.75 30.20 1.17
CA ASN A 93 -28.89 29.99 0.00
C ASN A 93 -28.13 28.65 0.03
N THR A 94 -28.03 28.01 1.20
CA THR A 94 -27.34 26.72 1.34
C THR A 94 -28.19 25.51 1.01
N VAL A 95 -29.51 25.64 0.94
CA VAL A 95 -30.45 24.51 0.82
C VAL A 95 -30.08 23.57 -0.33
N THR A 96 -29.77 24.11 -1.51
CA THR A 96 -29.39 23.32 -2.68
C THR A 96 -28.11 22.51 -2.45
N ALA A 97 -27.08 23.15 -1.88
CA ALA A 97 -25.81 22.48 -1.61
C ALA A 97 -25.91 21.45 -0.48
N VAL A 98 -26.72 21.72 0.54
CA VAL A 98 -27.01 20.76 1.62
C VAL A 98 -27.77 19.55 1.06
N LYS A 99 -28.75 19.76 0.18
CA LYS A 99 -29.46 18.66 -0.49
C LYS A 99 -28.51 17.84 -1.37
N ASN A 100 -27.59 18.49 -2.07
CA ASN A 100 -26.58 17.79 -2.87
C ASN A 100 -25.66 16.94 -2.00
N ALA A 101 -25.14 17.50 -0.91
CA ALA A 101 -24.31 16.77 0.05
C ALA A 101 -25.08 15.60 0.69
N GLN A 102 -26.38 15.76 0.98
CA GLN A 102 -27.24 14.67 1.46
C GLN A 102 -27.35 13.54 0.43
N MET A 103 -27.64 13.87 -0.84
CA MET A 103 -27.74 12.88 -1.92
C MET A 103 -26.43 12.16 -2.19
N ALA A 104 -25.31 12.82 -1.89
CA ALA A 104 -23.98 12.27 -2.02
C ALA A 104 -23.41 11.75 -0.70
N GLU A 105 -24.27 11.58 0.31
CA GLU A 105 -23.96 10.98 1.62
C GLU A 105 -22.75 11.60 2.32
N SER A 106 -22.51 12.89 2.09
CA SER A 106 -21.28 13.55 2.54
C SER A 106 -21.46 14.15 3.94
N PRO A 107 -20.51 13.92 4.87
CA PRO A 107 -20.64 14.36 6.25
C PRO A 107 -20.31 15.84 6.38
N ILE A 108 -21.31 16.71 6.25
CA ILE A 108 -21.14 18.16 6.43
C ILE A 108 -21.91 18.69 7.63
N VAL A 109 -21.37 19.74 8.26
CA VAL A 109 -22.02 20.52 9.31
C VAL A 109 -22.20 21.95 8.82
N VAL A 110 -23.45 22.41 8.74
CA VAL A 110 -23.78 23.80 8.44
C VAL A 110 -24.18 24.51 9.72
N LEU A 111 -23.43 25.55 10.07
CA LEU A 111 -23.68 26.41 11.22
C LEU A 111 -24.29 27.72 10.73
N GLY A 112 -25.61 27.83 10.82
CA GLY A 112 -26.36 29.03 10.46
C GLY A 112 -26.48 30.02 11.62
N GLY A 113 -26.26 31.31 11.34
CA GLY A 113 -26.70 32.38 12.23
C GLY A 113 -28.22 32.42 12.34
N ALA A 114 -28.74 32.91 13.47
CA ALA A 114 -30.18 33.08 13.69
C ALA A 114 -30.45 34.43 14.36
N ALA A 115 -31.70 34.92 14.21
CA ALA A 115 -32.16 36.09 14.93
C ALA A 115 -32.06 35.87 16.45
N ALA A 116 -31.89 36.96 17.21
CA ALA A 116 -31.80 36.90 18.67
C ALA A 116 -33.02 36.19 19.26
N SER A 117 -32.78 35.22 20.16
CA SER A 117 -33.82 34.34 20.69
C SER A 117 -34.98 35.08 21.37
N LEU A 118 -34.75 36.26 21.94
CA LEU A 118 -35.77 37.12 22.57
C LEU A 118 -36.71 37.83 21.57
N LEU A 119 -36.27 37.95 20.32
CA LEU A 119 -36.97 38.67 19.26
C LEU A 119 -37.61 37.74 18.22
N LYS A 120 -37.47 36.43 18.38
CA LYS A 120 -38.06 35.43 17.49
C LYS A 120 -39.59 35.50 17.52
N GLY A 121 -40.22 35.56 16.35
CA GLY A 121 -41.67 35.74 16.17
C GLY A 121 -42.17 37.17 16.40
N LYS A 122 -41.28 38.14 16.65
CA LYS A 122 -41.62 39.55 16.91
C LYS A 122 -41.19 40.50 15.77
N GLY A 123 -41.05 39.98 14.55
CA GLY A 123 -40.67 40.76 13.38
C GLY A 123 -39.17 41.10 13.32
N ALA A 124 -38.30 40.26 13.89
CA ALA A 124 -36.86 40.46 13.80
C ALA A 124 -36.35 40.34 12.36
N LEU A 125 -35.36 41.17 12.01
CA LEU A 125 -34.68 41.10 10.73
C LEU A 125 -34.12 39.69 10.52
N GLN A 126 -34.40 39.07 9.38
CA GLN A 126 -33.93 37.72 9.00
C GLN A 126 -34.44 36.57 9.89
N ASP A 127 -35.58 36.75 10.55
CA ASP A 127 -36.28 35.69 11.29
C ASP A 127 -37.03 34.74 10.35
N ILE A 128 -36.49 33.52 10.19
CA ILE A 128 -37.01 32.47 9.34
C ILE A 128 -37.03 31.17 10.14
N ASP A 129 -38.02 30.30 9.92
CA ASP A 129 -38.01 28.95 10.47
C ASP A 129 -37.02 28.04 9.73
N GLN A 130 -35.75 28.21 10.06
CA GLN A 130 -34.64 27.45 9.49
C GLN A 130 -34.77 25.94 9.76
N ILE A 131 -35.37 25.55 10.89
CA ILE A 131 -35.44 24.12 11.26
C ILE A 131 -36.38 23.37 10.33
N SER A 132 -37.58 23.91 10.10
CA SER A 132 -38.53 23.31 9.16
C SER A 132 -37.99 23.24 7.73
N LEU A 133 -37.17 24.22 7.33
CA LEU A 133 -36.50 24.24 6.02
C LEU A 133 -35.46 23.13 5.85
N PHE A 134 -34.62 22.88 6.87
CA PHE A 134 -33.51 21.93 6.77
C PHE A 134 -33.86 20.50 7.21
N LYS A 135 -34.89 20.32 8.06
CA LYS A 135 -35.29 19.01 8.58
C LYS A 135 -35.52 17.93 7.50
N PRO A 136 -36.09 18.21 6.31
CA PRO A 136 -36.25 17.20 5.26
C PRO A 136 -34.94 16.79 4.56
N ILE A 137 -33.89 17.60 4.68
CA ILE A 137 -32.65 17.46 3.90
C ILE A 137 -31.40 17.25 4.77
N THR A 138 -31.56 17.16 6.09
CA THR A 138 -30.46 16.87 7.03
C THR A 138 -30.82 15.72 7.96
N LYS A 139 -29.78 15.02 8.47
CA LYS A 139 -29.95 14.02 9.55
C LYS A 139 -30.33 14.67 10.88
N MET A 140 -29.94 15.93 11.08
CA MET A 140 -30.23 16.72 12.28
C MET A 140 -30.38 18.19 11.91
N ALA A 141 -31.45 18.83 12.36
CA ALA A 141 -31.64 20.29 12.31
C ALA A 141 -32.09 20.74 13.70
N THR A 142 -31.30 21.60 14.36
CA THR A 142 -31.62 22.07 15.72
C THR A 142 -31.19 23.52 15.93
N THR A 143 -31.94 24.26 16.74
CA THR A 143 -31.56 25.59 17.20
C THR A 143 -30.95 25.50 18.59
N VAL A 144 -29.82 26.17 18.81
CA VAL A 144 -29.19 26.29 20.13
C VAL A 144 -29.49 27.68 20.69
N THR A 145 -30.27 27.74 21.77
CA THR A 145 -30.70 29.01 22.39
C THR A 145 -29.99 29.32 23.70
N LYS A 146 -29.31 28.34 24.30
CA LYS A 146 -28.54 28.50 25.54
C LYS A 146 -27.09 28.06 25.32
N VAL A 147 -26.13 28.81 25.86
CA VAL A 147 -24.69 28.53 25.72
C VAL A 147 -24.32 27.13 26.23
N ARG A 148 -24.93 26.67 27.34
CA ARG A 148 -24.70 25.34 27.91
C ARG A 148 -25.07 24.17 26.97
N ASP A 149 -25.94 24.41 25.98
CA ASP A 149 -26.44 23.39 25.07
C ASP A 149 -25.60 23.28 23.78
N ILE A 150 -24.60 24.16 23.58
CA ILE A 150 -23.74 24.18 22.38
C ILE A 150 -22.95 22.87 22.25
N VAL A 151 -22.23 22.48 23.31
CA VAL A 151 -21.36 21.28 23.27
C VAL A 151 -22.17 19.99 23.14
N PRO A 152 -23.25 19.75 23.91
CA PRO A 152 -24.06 18.54 23.75
C PRO A 152 -24.66 18.40 22.34
N LYS A 153 -25.18 19.48 21.76
CA LYS A 153 -25.85 19.43 20.44
C LYS A 153 -24.87 19.26 19.28
N LEU A 154 -23.69 19.89 19.34
CA LEU A 154 -22.65 19.66 18.33
C LEU A 154 -22.14 18.21 18.36
N ARG A 155 -22.07 17.58 19.54
CA ARG A 155 -21.69 16.17 19.68
C ARG A 155 -22.72 15.20 19.10
N GLU A 156 -24.00 15.56 19.09
CA GLU A 156 -25.05 14.72 18.51
C GLU A 156 -24.89 14.51 16.99
N ALA A 157 -24.19 15.42 16.30
CA ALA A 157 -23.84 15.24 14.88
C ALA A 157 -22.75 14.17 14.63
N PHE A 158 -22.08 13.70 15.69
CA PHE A 158 -20.97 12.74 15.66
C PHE A 158 -21.29 11.50 16.51
N LYS A 159 -22.54 11.00 16.43
CA LYS A 159 -23.00 9.88 17.25
C LYS A 159 -22.04 8.69 17.16
N VAL A 160 -21.62 8.21 18.32
CA VAL A 160 -20.98 6.91 18.48
C VAL A 160 -22.00 5.98 19.11
N ASP A 161 -22.24 4.84 18.49
CA ASP A 161 -22.95 3.77 19.18
C ASP A 161 -22.02 3.13 20.22
N GLU A 162 -22.08 3.65 21.45
CA GLU A 162 -21.27 3.12 22.55
C GLU A 162 -21.53 1.63 22.81
N LYS A 163 -22.71 1.10 22.45
CA LYS A 163 -23.07 -0.31 22.68
C LYS A 163 -22.62 -1.24 21.56
N SER A 164 -22.11 -0.69 20.45
CA SER A 164 -21.66 -1.48 19.31
C SER A 164 -20.51 -2.40 19.70
N VAL A 165 -20.60 -3.66 19.27
CA VAL A 165 -19.53 -4.66 19.38
C VAL A 165 -18.57 -4.63 18.18
N ARG A 166 -18.90 -3.84 17.15
CA ARG A 166 -18.08 -3.69 15.94
C ARG A 166 -16.74 -3.04 16.27
N HIS A 167 -15.72 -3.39 15.50
CA HIS A 167 -14.36 -2.94 15.76
C HIS A 167 -13.55 -2.78 14.47
N GLY A 168 -12.44 -2.03 14.52
CA GLY A 168 -11.67 -1.69 13.33
C GLY A 168 -11.12 -2.88 12.55
N GLY A 169 -10.81 -3.98 13.24
CA GLY A 169 -10.41 -5.25 12.61
C GLY A 169 -11.39 -5.75 11.53
N GLU A 170 -12.70 -5.54 11.69
CA GLU A 170 -13.71 -5.88 10.68
C GLU A 170 -13.54 -5.06 9.39
N LEU A 171 -13.22 -3.78 9.52
CA LEU A 171 -12.97 -2.89 8.39
C LEU A 171 -11.69 -3.26 7.65
N VAL A 172 -10.63 -3.63 8.39
CA VAL A 172 -9.39 -4.15 7.80
C VAL A 172 -9.69 -5.41 6.99
N ALA A 173 -10.31 -6.41 7.60
CA ALA A 173 -10.63 -7.68 6.95
C ALA A 173 -11.52 -7.49 5.70
N ALA A 174 -12.49 -6.57 5.75
CA ALA A 174 -13.34 -6.25 4.61
C ALA A 174 -12.55 -5.68 3.42
N VAL A 175 -11.55 -4.83 3.67
CA VAL A 175 -10.64 -4.32 2.62
C VAL A 175 -9.74 -5.42 2.09
N LEU A 176 -9.18 -6.27 2.95
CA LEU A 176 -8.35 -7.40 2.50
C LEU A 176 -9.15 -8.31 1.56
N ARG A 177 -10.38 -8.68 1.97
CA ARG A 177 -11.24 -9.55 1.17
C ARG A 177 -11.61 -8.94 -0.18
N SER A 178 -11.94 -7.65 -0.22
CA SER A 178 -12.29 -6.95 -1.46
C SER A 178 -11.12 -6.82 -2.45
N HIS A 179 -9.88 -6.90 -1.97
CA HIS A 179 -8.66 -6.89 -2.78
C HIS A 179 -8.21 -8.30 -3.20
N GLY A 180 -9.02 -9.34 -2.93
CA GLY A 180 -8.72 -10.72 -3.31
C GLY A 180 -7.69 -11.40 -2.40
N VAL A 181 -7.44 -10.86 -1.20
CA VAL A 181 -6.52 -11.49 -0.24
C VAL A 181 -7.17 -12.74 0.33
N GLU A 182 -6.58 -13.90 0.06
CA GLU A 182 -7.04 -15.20 0.56
C GLU A 182 -6.26 -15.68 1.79
N ASN A 183 -5.02 -15.23 1.95
CA ASN A 183 -4.13 -15.63 3.03
C ASN A 183 -3.46 -14.39 3.65
N ILE A 184 -3.41 -14.34 4.98
CA ILE A 184 -2.54 -13.41 5.71
C ILE A 184 -1.52 -14.18 6.54
N PHE A 185 -0.31 -13.65 6.61
CA PHE A 185 0.79 -14.26 7.33
C PHE A 185 1.09 -13.45 8.59
N THR A 186 1.28 -14.12 9.72
CA THR A 186 1.42 -13.44 11.02
C THR A 186 2.33 -14.20 11.97
N LEU A 187 2.92 -13.50 12.93
CA LEU A 187 3.17 -14.08 14.25
C LEU A 187 2.16 -13.41 15.19
N SER A 188 1.27 -14.22 15.76
CA SER A 188 0.13 -13.68 16.52
C SER A 188 0.53 -12.81 17.70
N GLY A 189 -0.26 -11.77 17.97
CA GLY A 189 -0.03 -10.86 19.09
C GLY A 189 -1.23 -9.98 19.41
N GLY A 190 -1.31 -9.50 20.65
CA GLY A 190 -2.48 -8.77 21.17
C GLY A 190 -2.82 -7.52 20.37
N HIS A 191 -1.83 -6.77 19.88
CA HIS A 191 -2.06 -5.53 19.12
C HIS A 191 -2.83 -5.75 17.82
N ILE A 192 -2.83 -6.96 17.24
CA ILE A 192 -3.43 -7.25 15.93
C ILE A 192 -4.52 -8.34 15.97
N ALA A 193 -4.87 -8.86 17.15
CA ALA A 193 -5.86 -9.92 17.31
C ALA A 193 -7.25 -9.63 16.67
N PRO A 194 -7.76 -8.37 16.71
CA PRO A 194 -9.02 -8.05 16.02
C PRO A 194 -8.96 -8.23 14.50
N ILE A 195 -7.78 -8.05 13.88
CA ILE A 195 -7.59 -8.26 12.44
C ILE A 195 -7.67 -9.75 12.13
N LEU A 196 -6.94 -10.58 12.90
CA LEU A 196 -6.87 -12.02 12.67
C LEU A 196 -8.25 -12.67 12.77
N THR A 197 -8.96 -12.41 13.86
CA THR A 197 -10.30 -12.98 14.11
C THR A 197 -11.34 -12.50 13.10
N ALA A 198 -11.27 -11.25 12.64
CA ALA A 198 -12.16 -10.74 11.60
C ALA A 198 -11.84 -11.34 10.21
N SER A 199 -10.57 -11.52 9.90
CA SER A 199 -10.11 -12.16 8.66
C SER A 199 -10.62 -13.60 8.55
N GLU A 200 -10.50 -14.40 9.61
CA GLU A 200 -11.03 -15.78 9.63
C GLU A 200 -12.54 -15.82 9.39
N LYS A 201 -13.30 -14.92 10.02
CA LYS A 201 -14.76 -14.80 9.82
C LYS A 201 -15.15 -14.48 8.37
N LEU A 202 -14.29 -13.80 7.62
CA LEU A 202 -14.48 -13.50 6.19
C LEU A 202 -13.85 -14.54 5.25
N GLY A 203 -13.38 -15.67 5.78
CA GLY A 203 -12.80 -16.76 5.01
C GLY A 203 -11.38 -16.47 4.49
N ILE A 204 -10.69 -15.50 5.08
CA ILE A 204 -9.26 -15.27 4.84
C ILE A 204 -8.48 -16.19 5.79
N ARG A 205 -7.60 -17.03 5.26
CA ARG A 205 -6.78 -17.95 6.06
C ARG A 205 -5.72 -17.17 6.83
N VAL A 206 -5.64 -17.41 8.13
CA VAL A 206 -4.56 -16.91 8.98
C VAL A 206 -3.46 -17.96 9.07
N VAL A 207 -2.25 -17.60 8.66
CA VAL A 207 -1.08 -18.48 8.68
C VAL A 207 -0.09 -17.96 9.71
N ASP A 208 -0.06 -18.62 10.86
CA ASP A 208 0.86 -18.30 11.95
C ASP A 208 2.26 -18.89 11.65
N THR A 209 3.28 -18.05 11.71
CA THR A 209 4.68 -18.42 11.52
C THR A 209 5.41 -18.51 12.86
N ARG A 210 6.69 -18.88 12.86
CA ARG A 210 7.51 -18.90 14.10
C ARG A 210 8.29 -17.60 14.32
N HIS A 211 8.34 -16.74 13.30
CA HIS A 211 9.01 -15.44 13.33
C HIS A 211 8.38 -14.51 12.28
N GLU A 212 8.32 -13.21 12.55
CA GLU A 212 7.66 -12.22 11.68
C GLU A 212 8.34 -12.06 10.32
N VAL A 213 9.67 -12.24 10.28
CA VAL A 213 10.45 -12.23 9.03
C VAL A 213 9.92 -13.27 8.04
N THR A 214 9.59 -14.47 8.52
CA THR A 214 9.05 -15.57 7.70
C THR A 214 7.66 -15.22 7.18
N ALA A 215 6.85 -14.52 7.98
CA ALA A 215 5.53 -14.06 7.55
C ALA A 215 5.63 -13.08 6.37
N VAL A 216 6.60 -12.16 6.41
CA VAL A 216 6.84 -11.23 5.30
C VAL A 216 7.39 -11.93 4.08
N PHE A 217 8.29 -12.91 4.23
CA PHE A 217 8.75 -13.71 3.08
C PHE A 217 7.60 -14.50 2.44
N ALA A 218 6.69 -15.08 3.23
CA ALA A 218 5.52 -15.77 2.70
C ALA A 218 4.55 -14.82 1.96
N ALA A 219 4.35 -13.61 2.49
CA ALA A 219 3.63 -12.54 1.80
C ALA A 219 4.30 -12.17 0.47
N ASP A 220 5.63 -12.02 0.48
CA ASP A 220 6.43 -11.68 -0.71
C ASP A 220 6.30 -12.77 -1.81
N ALA A 221 6.43 -14.04 -1.46
CA ALA A 221 6.22 -15.13 -2.42
C ALA A 221 4.79 -15.19 -2.95
N THR A 222 3.79 -14.97 -2.09
CA THR A 222 2.38 -14.89 -2.52
C THR A 222 2.17 -13.79 -3.54
N ALA A 223 2.75 -12.60 -3.29
CA ALA A 223 2.64 -11.46 -4.20
C ALA A 223 3.23 -11.76 -5.59
N ARG A 224 4.41 -12.40 -5.61
CA ARG A 224 5.12 -12.78 -6.83
C ARG A 224 4.40 -13.82 -7.68
N LEU A 225 3.67 -14.74 -7.05
CA LEU A 225 3.07 -15.90 -7.72
C LEU A 225 1.60 -15.71 -8.11
N SER A 226 0.86 -14.89 -7.35
CA SER A 226 -0.57 -14.64 -7.56
C SER A 226 -0.86 -13.39 -8.37
N GLY A 227 0.05 -12.39 -8.35
CA GLY A 227 -0.23 -11.04 -8.87
C GLY A 227 -1.15 -10.19 -7.98
N ILE A 228 -1.59 -10.73 -6.83
CA ILE A 228 -2.35 -10.04 -5.80
C ILE A 228 -1.39 -9.61 -4.69
N PRO A 229 -1.50 -8.40 -4.10
CA PRO A 229 -0.59 -7.99 -3.03
C PRO A 229 -0.56 -8.95 -1.85
N GLY A 230 0.65 -9.32 -1.41
CA GLY A 230 0.86 -10.18 -0.26
C GLY A 230 0.68 -9.41 1.04
N VAL A 231 0.12 -10.04 2.08
CA VAL A 231 -0.22 -9.34 3.33
C VAL A 231 0.42 -10.02 4.53
N ALA A 232 1.22 -9.26 5.27
CA ALA A 232 1.77 -9.66 6.56
C ALA A 232 1.17 -8.80 7.68
N VAL A 233 0.76 -9.43 8.78
CA VAL A 233 0.14 -8.77 9.93
C VAL A 233 0.98 -9.08 11.17
N VAL A 234 1.58 -8.09 11.80
CA VAL A 234 2.55 -8.28 12.88
C VAL A 234 2.28 -7.38 14.08
N THR A 235 2.61 -7.85 15.28
CA THR A 235 2.43 -7.08 16.52
C THR A 235 3.40 -5.89 16.59
N ALA A 236 3.08 -4.92 17.47
CA ALA A 236 3.87 -3.71 17.69
C ALA A 236 5.33 -3.99 18.14
N GLY A 237 6.17 -2.96 18.01
CA GLY A 237 7.52 -2.93 18.56
C GLY A 237 8.41 -4.04 17.97
N PRO A 238 8.84 -5.04 18.75
CA PRO A 238 9.71 -6.11 18.27
C PRO A 238 9.14 -6.84 17.05
N GLY A 239 7.83 -7.05 16.98
CA GLY A 239 7.22 -7.76 15.85
C GLY A 239 7.37 -6.99 14.54
N VAL A 240 7.18 -5.66 14.57
CA VAL A 240 7.43 -4.79 13.43
C VAL A 240 8.92 -4.72 13.10
N THR A 241 9.82 -4.54 14.09
CA THR A 241 11.27 -4.46 13.82
C THR A 241 11.83 -5.74 13.21
N ASN A 242 11.30 -6.91 13.58
CA ASN A 242 11.68 -8.21 13.04
C ASN A 242 11.40 -8.37 11.54
N THR A 243 10.54 -7.52 10.97
CA THR A 243 10.22 -7.56 9.53
C THR A 243 11.12 -6.72 8.64
N VAL A 244 11.94 -5.82 9.22
CA VAL A 244 12.70 -4.80 8.46
C VAL A 244 13.51 -5.41 7.32
N THR A 245 14.22 -6.51 7.59
CA THR A 245 15.05 -7.20 6.59
C THR A 245 14.21 -7.76 5.43
N ALA A 246 13.10 -8.46 5.74
CA ALA A 246 12.23 -9.03 4.72
C ALA A 246 11.50 -7.96 3.90
N VAL A 247 11.11 -6.85 4.52
CA VAL A 247 10.54 -5.70 3.81
C VAL A 247 11.56 -5.07 2.87
N LYS A 248 12.82 -4.93 3.29
CA LYS A 248 13.88 -4.47 2.41
C LYS A 248 14.12 -5.42 1.24
N ASN A 249 14.06 -6.73 1.47
CA ASN A 249 14.13 -7.74 0.42
C ASN A 249 13.00 -7.56 -0.60
N ALA A 250 11.74 -7.46 -0.14
CA ALA A 250 10.59 -7.22 -0.98
C ALA A 250 10.68 -5.89 -1.77
N GLN A 251 11.25 -4.83 -1.16
CA GLN A 251 11.52 -3.56 -1.84
C GLN A 251 12.50 -3.74 -3.01
N MET A 252 13.60 -4.47 -2.80
CA MET A 252 14.62 -4.71 -3.82
C MET A 252 14.14 -5.69 -4.91
N ALA A 253 13.17 -6.53 -4.59
CA ALA A 253 12.50 -7.41 -5.53
C ALA A 253 11.26 -6.80 -6.20
N GLU A 254 10.89 -5.56 -5.83
CA GLU A 254 9.76 -4.82 -6.40
C GLU A 254 8.43 -5.56 -6.21
N SER A 255 8.26 -6.16 -5.03
CA SER A 255 7.12 -6.97 -4.68
C SER A 255 6.03 -6.15 -3.97
N PRO A 256 4.77 -6.19 -4.42
CA PRO A 256 3.68 -5.46 -3.78
C PRO A 256 3.23 -6.19 -2.50
N ILE A 257 3.82 -5.82 -1.37
CA ILE A 257 3.38 -6.32 -0.06
C ILE A 257 2.79 -5.22 0.81
N VAL A 258 1.77 -5.56 1.59
CA VAL A 258 1.17 -4.69 2.59
C VAL A 258 1.49 -5.25 3.97
N VAL A 259 2.30 -4.52 4.73
CA VAL A 259 2.64 -4.88 6.11
C VAL A 259 1.77 -4.07 7.06
N LEU A 260 0.92 -4.77 7.81
CA LEU A 260 0.06 -4.21 8.84
C LEU A 260 0.74 -4.39 10.20
N GLY A 261 1.21 -3.29 10.78
CA GLY A 261 1.86 -3.28 12.09
C GLY A 261 0.90 -2.83 13.18
N GLY A 262 0.77 -3.60 14.25
CA GLY A 262 0.14 -3.13 15.47
C GLY A 262 0.92 -1.95 16.08
N ALA A 263 0.25 -1.15 16.89
CA ALA A 263 0.90 -0.09 17.68
C ALA A 263 0.26 0.04 19.06
N ALA A 264 1.00 0.64 19.99
CA ALA A 264 0.45 1.10 21.26
C ALA A 264 -0.72 2.07 21.03
N ALA A 265 -1.62 2.18 22.01
CA ALA A 265 -2.73 3.12 21.96
C ALA A 265 -2.22 4.55 21.72
N SER A 266 -2.91 5.30 20.86
CA SER A 266 -2.47 6.61 20.39
C SER A 266 -2.28 7.61 21.55
N LEU A 267 -3.10 7.51 22.61
CA LEU A 267 -2.96 8.34 23.82
C LEU A 267 -1.68 8.07 24.63
N LEU A 268 -1.11 6.88 24.49
CA LEU A 268 0.07 6.43 25.23
C LEU A 268 1.35 6.48 24.39
N LYS A 269 1.25 6.79 23.10
CA LYS A 269 2.40 6.94 22.20
C LYS A 269 3.39 7.99 22.74
N GLY A 270 4.66 7.61 22.79
CA GLY A 270 5.76 8.41 23.34
C GLY A 270 5.81 8.49 24.87
N LYS A 271 4.98 7.71 25.58
CA LYS A 271 4.89 7.74 27.06
C LYS A 271 5.43 6.47 27.72
N GLY A 272 6.17 5.63 26.98
CA GLY A 272 6.75 4.38 27.49
C GLY A 272 5.74 3.24 27.60
N ALA A 273 4.74 3.20 26.71
CA ALA A 273 3.83 2.07 26.63
C ALA A 273 4.55 0.79 26.18
N LEU A 274 3.95 -0.36 26.48
CA LEU A 274 4.49 -1.66 26.09
C LEU A 274 4.69 -1.70 24.56
N GLN A 275 5.92 -2.01 24.13
CA GLN A 275 6.30 -2.13 22.71
C GLN A 275 6.11 -0.84 21.88
N ASP A 276 6.05 0.33 22.51
CA ASP A 276 5.96 1.64 21.84
C ASP A 276 7.31 2.10 21.30
N ILE A 277 7.40 2.30 19.99
CA ILE A 277 8.57 2.83 19.28
C ILE A 277 8.10 3.68 18.09
N ASP A 278 9.01 4.47 17.51
CA ASP A 278 8.75 5.16 16.24
C ASP A 278 8.91 4.20 15.05
N GLN A 279 7.87 3.40 14.81
CA GLN A 279 7.81 2.41 13.73
C GLN A 279 7.82 3.08 12.34
N ILE A 280 7.24 4.28 12.22
CA ILE A 280 7.13 4.97 10.92
C ILE A 280 8.50 5.38 10.40
N SER A 281 9.36 5.93 11.26
CA SER A 281 10.72 6.33 10.87
C SER A 281 11.58 5.15 10.40
N LEU A 282 11.35 3.94 10.96
CA LEU A 282 12.04 2.72 10.52
C LEU A 282 11.63 2.28 9.10
N PHE A 283 10.36 2.48 8.73
CA PHE A 283 9.81 1.93 7.48
C PHE A 283 9.82 2.92 6.32
N LYS A 284 9.82 4.22 6.59
CA LYS A 284 9.87 5.27 5.56
C LYS A 284 10.98 5.07 4.49
N PRO A 285 12.23 4.67 4.80
CA PRO A 285 13.26 4.47 3.78
C PRO A 285 13.13 3.15 2.99
N ILE A 286 12.38 2.17 3.50
CA ILE A 286 12.28 0.83 2.91
C ILE A 286 10.90 0.51 2.33
N THR A 287 9.98 1.47 2.36
CA THR A 287 8.62 1.33 1.81
C THR A 287 8.27 2.48 0.88
N LYS A 288 7.28 2.27 0.01
CA LYS A 288 6.71 3.32 -0.84
C LYS A 288 5.79 4.25 -0.06
N MET A 289 5.18 3.73 1.00
CA MET A 289 4.33 4.46 1.93
C MET A 289 4.46 3.86 3.32
N ALA A 290 4.59 4.72 4.32
CA ALA A 290 4.48 4.39 5.74
C ALA A 290 3.48 5.37 6.38
N THR A 291 2.36 4.89 6.92
CA THR A 291 1.30 5.74 7.47
C THR A 291 0.71 5.15 8.75
N THR A 292 0.18 5.99 9.63
CA THR A 292 -0.51 5.59 10.86
C THR A 292 -2.00 5.89 10.75
N VAL A 293 -2.86 4.93 11.07
CA VAL A 293 -4.30 5.15 11.22
C VAL A 293 -4.57 5.76 12.60
N THR A 294 -5.25 6.90 12.67
CA THR A 294 -5.50 7.61 13.94
C THR A 294 -6.97 7.61 14.37
N LYS A 295 -7.88 7.24 13.47
CA LYS A 295 -9.32 7.13 13.71
C LYS A 295 -9.86 5.88 13.02
N VAL A 296 -10.89 5.26 13.57
CA VAL A 296 -11.47 4.02 13.02
C VAL A 296 -12.02 4.23 11.61
N ARG A 297 -12.64 5.39 11.35
CA ARG A 297 -13.13 5.79 10.00
C ARG A 297 -12.03 5.93 8.94
N ASP A 298 -10.77 6.11 9.34
CA ASP A 298 -9.67 6.30 8.41
C ASP A 298 -9.07 4.96 7.92
N ILE A 299 -9.48 3.82 8.51
CA ILE A 299 -8.97 2.49 8.16
C ILE A 299 -9.18 2.20 6.67
N VAL A 300 -10.42 2.32 6.18
CA VAL A 300 -10.75 1.93 4.81
C VAL A 300 -10.05 2.82 3.77
N PRO A 301 -10.12 4.17 3.85
CA PRO A 301 -9.43 5.03 2.90
C PRO A 301 -7.91 4.79 2.86
N LYS A 302 -7.26 4.67 4.04
CA LYS A 302 -5.80 4.49 4.11
C LYS A 302 -5.35 3.13 3.59
N LEU A 303 -6.10 2.06 3.87
CA LEU A 303 -5.77 0.76 3.32
C LEU A 303 -5.96 0.71 1.80
N ARG A 304 -7.02 1.30 1.26
CA ARG A 304 -7.21 1.39 -0.21
C ARG A 304 -6.07 2.14 -0.89
N GLU A 305 -5.64 3.24 -0.29
CA GLU A 305 -4.45 3.96 -0.74
C GLU A 305 -3.19 3.08 -0.64
N ALA A 306 -3.01 2.34 0.45
CA ALA A 306 -1.87 1.43 0.63
C ALA A 306 -1.78 0.38 -0.47
N PHE A 307 -2.90 -0.30 -0.78
CA PHE A 307 -2.96 -1.29 -1.86
C PHE A 307 -2.64 -0.64 -3.22
N LYS A 308 -3.24 0.52 -3.52
CA LYS A 308 -2.92 1.27 -4.74
C LYS A 308 -1.43 1.60 -4.83
N VAL A 309 -0.84 2.17 -3.78
CA VAL A 309 0.57 2.57 -3.76
C VAL A 309 1.49 1.36 -3.87
N ALA A 310 1.16 0.23 -3.23
CA ALA A 310 1.94 -0.99 -3.33
C ALA A 310 2.06 -1.49 -4.78
N GLN A 311 1.01 -1.33 -5.59
CA GLN A 311 0.92 -1.85 -6.96
C GLN A 311 1.31 -0.86 -8.06
N SER A 312 1.06 0.45 -7.88
CA SER A 312 1.29 1.47 -8.91
C SER A 312 2.78 1.66 -9.26
N GLY A 313 3.09 2.04 -10.50
CA GLY A 313 4.46 2.29 -10.98
C GLY A 313 5.30 1.02 -10.93
N THR A 314 6.49 1.12 -10.33
CA THR A 314 7.24 -0.08 -9.89
C THR A 314 6.65 -0.54 -8.56
N PRO A 315 6.12 -1.78 -8.47
CA PRO A 315 5.51 -2.26 -7.23
C PRO A 315 6.53 -2.33 -6.08
N GLY A 316 6.03 -2.36 -4.85
CA GLY A 316 6.88 -2.40 -3.68
C GLY A 316 6.11 -2.40 -2.36
N PRO A 317 6.81 -2.57 -1.24
CA PRO A 317 6.20 -2.69 0.07
C PRO A 317 5.58 -1.38 0.56
N VAL A 318 4.50 -1.49 1.31
CA VAL A 318 3.89 -0.41 2.10
C VAL A 318 3.70 -0.86 3.55
N PHE A 319 3.74 0.09 4.47
CA PHE A 319 3.53 -0.12 5.89
C PHE A 319 2.35 0.71 6.40
N VAL A 320 1.44 0.07 7.12
CA VAL A 320 0.30 0.72 7.75
C VAL A 320 0.31 0.37 9.24
N GLU A 321 0.57 1.38 10.06
CA GLU A 321 0.52 1.30 11.52
C GLU A 321 -0.93 1.44 12.01
N LEU A 322 -1.38 0.47 12.80
CA LEU A 322 -2.72 0.37 13.36
C LEU A 322 -2.63 0.30 14.89
N PRO A 323 -2.75 1.44 15.59
CA PRO A 323 -2.87 1.50 17.04
C PRO A 323 -3.96 0.59 17.60
N ILE A 324 -3.72 -0.01 18.78
CA ILE A 324 -4.67 -0.96 19.38
C ILE A 324 -6.06 -0.33 19.61
N ASP A 325 -6.10 0.97 19.88
CA ASP A 325 -7.33 1.73 20.11
C ASP A 325 -8.16 1.98 18.85
N VAL A 326 -7.58 1.87 17.64
CA VAL A 326 -8.36 1.87 16.39
C VAL A 326 -8.89 0.47 16.04
N LEU A 327 -8.37 -0.60 16.64
CA LEU A 327 -8.68 -1.98 16.26
C LEU A 327 -9.71 -2.65 17.16
N TYR A 328 -9.72 -2.34 18.45
CA TYR A 328 -10.60 -2.97 19.44
C TYR A 328 -11.97 -2.28 19.58
N PRO A 329 -12.99 -2.98 20.11
CA PRO A 329 -14.32 -2.40 20.32
C PRO A 329 -14.31 -1.22 21.31
N PHE A 330 -15.27 -0.30 21.14
CA PHE A 330 -15.42 0.91 21.96
C PHE A 330 -15.39 0.63 23.47
N GLN A 331 -16.12 -0.38 23.93
CA GLN A 331 -16.22 -0.72 25.36
C GLN A 331 -14.89 -1.20 25.95
N VAL A 332 -14.08 -1.91 25.16
CA VAL A 332 -12.76 -2.39 25.60
C VAL A 332 -11.84 -1.19 25.82
N ILE A 333 -11.76 -0.31 24.82
CA ILE A 333 -10.92 0.89 24.90
C ILE A 333 -11.40 1.86 25.99
N LYS A 334 -12.72 2.02 26.16
CA LYS A 334 -13.29 2.82 27.25
C LYS A 334 -12.86 2.30 28.62
N LYS A 335 -12.90 0.98 28.83
CA LYS A 335 -12.51 0.35 30.10
C LYS A 335 -11.02 0.53 30.37
N GLU A 336 -10.18 0.37 29.35
CA GLU A 336 -8.73 0.55 29.45
C GLU A 336 -8.38 2.01 29.81
N ILE A 337 -8.94 2.98 29.08
CA ILE A 337 -8.76 4.41 29.36
C ILE A 337 -9.29 4.80 30.75
N ALA A 338 -10.46 4.29 31.16
CA ALA A 338 -11.05 4.57 32.47
C ALA A 338 -10.20 4.04 33.62
N SER A 339 -9.57 2.87 33.46
CA SER A 339 -8.67 2.30 34.46
C SER A 339 -7.40 3.13 34.68
N SER A 340 -7.04 3.97 33.70
CA SER A 340 -5.89 4.87 33.77
C SER A 340 -6.20 6.22 34.45
N SER A 341 -7.47 6.55 34.70
CA SER A 341 -7.90 7.85 35.24
C SER A 341 -8.14 7.81 36.76
N ASN A 342 -7.11 8.10 37.55
CA ASN A 342 -7.19 8.19 39.03
C ASN A 342 -7.32 9.63 39.56
N ALA A 343 -7.49 10.63 38.69
CA ALA A 343 -7.47 12.02 39.09
C ALA A 343 -8.78 12.44 39.80
N LYS A 344 -8.68 12.92 41.05
CA LYS A 344 -9.79 13.50 41.82
C LYS A 344 -9.86 15.02 41.65
N GLY A 345 -11.02 15.63 41.93
CA GLY A 345 -11.20 17.09 41.91
C GLY A 345 -11.34 17.71 40.52
N LEU A 346 -11.08 19.02 40.41
CA LEU A 346 -11.28 19.83 39.20
C LEU A 346 -10.43 19.36 38.00
N ILE A 347 -9.19 18.92 38.27
CA ILE A 347 -8.26 18.36 37.28
C ILE A 347 -8.81 17.05 36.72
N GLY A 348 -9.30 16.15 37.59
CA GLY A 348 -9.91 14.89 37.18
C GLY A 348 -11.11 15.06 36.24
N LYS A 349 -11.96 16.07 36.51
CA LYS A 349 -13.09 16.38 35.62
C LYS A 349 -12.64 16.84 34.23
N VAL A 350 -11.55 17.61 34.14
CA VAL A 350 -11.00 18.06 32.85
C VAL A 350 -10.38 16.90 32.09
N VAL A 351 -9.61 16.04 32.78
CA VAL A 351 -9.01 14.83 32.20
C VAL A 351 -10.09 13.89 31.67
N ASN A 352 -11.12 13.59 32.46
CA ASN A 352 -12.24 12.74 32.04
C ASN A 352 -13.00 13.34 30.85
N TRP A 353 -13.20 14.67 30.82
CA TRP A 353 -13.80 15.33 29.67
C TRP A 353 -12.94 15.16 28.40
N TYR A 354 -11.62 15.34 28.51
CA TYR A 354 -10.70 15.16 27.40
C TYR A 354 -10.68 13.71 26.88
N LEU A 355 -10.56 12.73 27.79
CA LEU A 355 -10.52 11.31 27.44
C LEU A 355 -11.83 10.84 26.78
N ASN A 356 -12.98 11.29 27.29
CA ASN A 356 -14.26 11.03 26.64
C ASN A 356 -14.33 11.66 25.25
N ASN A 357 -13.84 12.89 25.08
CA ASN A 357 -13.84 13.55 23.77
C ASN A 357 -12.93 12.85 22.77
N TYR A 358 -11.75 12.41 23.23
CA TYR A 358 -10.83 11.60 22.44
C TYR A 358 -11.51 10.31 21.96
N LEU A 359 -12.12 9.56 22.89
CA LEU A 359 -12.78 8.29 22.58
C LEU A 359 -13.96 8.46 21.62
N GLN A 360 -14.77 9.51 21.80
CA GLN A 360 -15.87 9.81 20.88
C GLN A 360 -15.35 10.12 19.48
N ASN A 361 -14.30 10.94 19.35
CA ASN A 361 -13.72 11.28 18.06
C ASN A 361 -13.03 10.09 17.36
N LEU A 362 -12.46 9.16 18.14
CA LEU A 362 -11.82 7.94 17.65
C LEU A 362 -12.81 7.04 16.88
N PHE A 363 -14.04 6.92 17.39
CA PHE A 363 -15.10 6.05 16.84
C PHE A 363 -16.17 6.77 16.00
N ALA A 364 -16.21 8.11 16.04
CA ALA A 364 -17.24 8.89 15.34
C ALA A 364 -17.30 8.58 13.84
N GLY A 365 -18.50 8.22 13.35
CA GLY A 365 -18.75 7.94 11.94
C GLY A 365 -18.13 6.66 11.40
N ALA A 366 -17.48 5.84 12.25
CA ALA A 366 -16.78 4.63 11.82
C ALA A 366 -17.72 3.56 11.23
N PHE A 367 -18.96 3.52 11.72
CA PHE A 367 -19.91 2.44 11.44
C PHE A 367 -21.26 2.92 10.89
N ASP A 368 -21.39 4.23 10.65
CA ASP A 368 -22.65 4.89 10.28
C ASP A 368 -22.99 4.77 8.78
N GLN A 369 -22.04 4.28 7.97
CA GLN A 369 -22.16 4.14 6.53
C GLN A 369 -21.45 2.85 6.06
N GLU A 370 -21.85 2.34 4.90
CA GLU A 370 -21.08 1.30 4.21
C GLU A 370 -19.85 1.95 3.58
N TRP A 371 -18.66 1.46 3.94
CA TRP A 371 -17.42 1.99 3.40
C TRP A 371 -17.14 1.37 2.02
N PRO A 372 -16.76 2.18 1.01
CA PRO A 372 -16.33 1.64 -0.27
C PRO A 372 -14.99 0.93 -0.09
N THR A 373 -14.99 -0.41 -0.01
CA THR A 373 -13.78 -1.22 0.22
C THR A 373 -13.09 -1.67 -1.07
N HIS A 374 -13.73 -1.49 -2.23
CA HIS A 374 -13.23 -2.00 -3.50
C HIS A 374 -11.89 -1.37 -3.93
N PRO A 375 -11.06 -2.12 -4.69
CA PRO A 375 -9.78 -1.64 -5.20
C PRO A 375 -9.90 -0.31 -5.96
N VAL A 376 -8.87 0.52 -5.83
CA VAL A 376 -8.72 1.76 -6.61
C VAL A 376 -7.86 1.47 -7.85
N PRO A 377 -8.12 2.08 -9.01
CA PRO A 377 -7.27 1.92 -10.18
C PRO A 377 -5.79 2.21 -9.89
N VAL A 378 -4.94 1.30 -10.36
CA VAL A 378 -3.48 1.38 -10.25
C VAL A 378 -2.89 2.17 -11.43
N ASP A 379 -1.84 2.92 -11.17
CA ASP A 379 -1.19 3.77 -12.16
C ASP A 379 0.02 3.04 -12.74
N ILE A 380 -0.03 2.56 -13.99
CA ILE A 380 1.04 1.79 -14.64
C ILE A 380 1.46 2.49 -15.94
N PRO A 381 2.78 2.72 -16.18
CA PRO A 381 3.23 3.31 -17.43
C PRO A 381 3.12 2.29 -18.58
N PHE A 382 2.64 2.73 -19.74
CA PHE A 382 2.48 1.89 -20.94
C PHE A 382 3.37 2.39 -22.09
N PRO A 383 3.82 1.50 -22.99
CA PRO A 383 4.70 1.88 -24.09
C PRO A 383 3.96 2.78 -25.11
N SER A 384 4.66 3.77 -25.65
CA SER A 384 4.13 4.56 -26.76
C SER A 384 4.31 3.83 -28.09
N LYS A 385 3.42 4.09 -29.07
CA LYS A 385 3.57 3.54 -30.43
C LYS A 385 4.90 3.94 -31.07
N THR A 386 5.39 5.14 -30.78
CA THR A 386 6.67 5.63 -31.29
C THR A 386 7.84 4.82 -30.72
N ASP A 387 7.87 4.58 -29.41
CA ASP A 387 8.93 3.79 -28.78
C ASP A 387 8.98 2.36 -29.34
N VAL A 388 7.82 1.73 -29.50
CA VAL A 388 7.71 0.38 -30.08
C VAL A 388 8.18 0.38 -31.54
N SER A 389 7.78 1.39 -32.34
CA SER A 389 8.20 1.51 -33.73
C SER A 389 9.71 1.73 -33.86
N THR A 390 10.31 2.58 -33.01
CA THR A 390 11.76 2.81 -33.01
C THR A 390 12.52 1.55 -32.59
N ALA A 391 12.04 0.83 -31.58
CA ALA A 391 12.63 -0.45 -31.18
C ALA A 391 12.55 -1.49 -32.32
N ALA A 392 11.40 -1.59 -32.98
CA ALA A 392 11.20 -2.49 -34.12
C ALA A 392 12.15 -2.15 -35.28
N GLU A 393 12.36 -0.87 -35.59
CA GLU A 393 13.30 -0.43 -36.63
C GLU A 393 14.76 -0.76 -36.26
N MET A 394 15.13 -0.63 -34.99
CA MET A 394 16.47 -1.01 -34.52
C MET A 394 16.70 -2.53 -34.65
N LEU A 395 15.69 -3.34 -34.33
CA LEU A 395 15.76 -4.80 -34.39
C LEU A 395 15.70 -5.36 -35.80
N SER A 396 14.92 -4.76 -36.70
CA SER A 396 14.85 -5.21 -38.11
C SER A 396 16.20 -5.08 -38.83
N LYS A 397 17.08 -4.22 -38.34
CA LYS A 397 18.46 -4.02 -38.83
C LYS A 397 19.51 -4.85 -38.07
N ALA A 398 19.12 -5.53 -36.99
CA ALA A 398 20.04 -6.27 -36.12
C ALA A 398 20.42 -7.62 -36.73
N LYS A 399 21.69 -7.97 -36.65
CA LYS A 399 22.21 -9.29 -37.06
C LYS A 399 22.40 -10.21 -35.86
N LYS A 400 22.70 -9.66 -34.69
CA LYS A 400 22.95 -10.41 -33.45
C LYS A 400 22.10 -9.85 -32.30
N PRO A 401 20.76 -9.84 -32.43
CA PRO A 401 19.88 -9.34 -31.37
C PRO A 401 19.93 -10.27 -30.15
N LEU A 402 19.77 -9.68 -28.97
CA LEU A 402 19.73 -10.41 -27.71
C LEU A 402 18.74 -9.75 -26.73
N ILE A 403 18.01 -10.56 -25.95
CA ILE A 403 17.13 -10.07 -24.89
C ILE A 403 17.69 -10.48 -23.52
N ILE A 404 17.61 -9.58 -22.54
CA ILE A 404 17.69 -9.90 -21.12
C ILE A 404 16.34 -9.55 -20.50
N LEU A 405 15.66 -10.53 -19.92
CA LEU A 405 14.45 -10.31 -19.14
C LEU A 405 14.76 -10.34 -17.64
N GLY A 406 14.27 -9.34 -16.93
CA GLY A 406 14.32 -9.25 -15.48
C GLY A 406 12.96 -9.47 -14.83
N SER A 407 12.90 -9.28 -13.51
CA SER A 407 11.69 -9.56 -12.73
C SER A 407 10.49 -8.70 -13.12
N GLN A 408 10.67 -7.44 -13.56
CA GLN A 408 9.51 -6.61 -13.92
C GLN A 408 8.75 -7.12 -15.13
N SER A 409 9.37 -7.95 -15.98
CA SER A 409 8.71 -8.51 -17.16
C SER A 409 7.60 -9.49 -16.80
N VAL A 410 7.55 -10.01 -15.58
CA VAL A 410 6.47 -10.93 -15.16
C VAL A 410 5.48 -10.30 -14.18
N LEU A 411 5.56 -8.97 -13.97
CA LEU A 411 4.62 -8.24 -13.12
C LEU A 411 3.30 -7.93 -13.86
N PRO A 412 2.15 -7.86 -13.17
CA PRO A 412 0.87 -7.42 -13.75
C PRO A 412 1.00 -6.03 -14.40
N PRO A 413 0.31 -5.74 -15.52
CA PRO A 413 -0.98 -6.32 -15.86
C PRO A 413 -0.94 -7.46 -16.87
N VAL A 414 0.17 -7.65 -17.58
CA VAL A 414 0.28 -8.70 -18.60
C VAL A 414 0.72 -10.01 -17.93
N GLY A 415 -0.05 -11.08 -18.11
CA GLY A 415 0.28 -12.39 -17.58
C GLY A 415 1.52 -13.02 -18.24
N ALA A 416 2.23 -13.85 -17.49
CA ALA A 416 3.48 -14.47 -17.93
C ALA A 416 3.31 -15.33 -19.20
N ASP A 417 2.18 -16.00 -19.40
CA ASP A 417 1.92 -16.79 -20.61
C ASP A 417 1.80 -15.92 -21.88
N LYS A 418 1.19 -14.73 -21.76
CA LYS A 418 1.10 -13.79 -22.87
C LYS A 418 2.46 -13.22 -23.24
N LEU A 419 3.28 -12.89 -22.22
CA LEU A 419 4.68 -12.51 -22.46
C LEU A 419 5.45 -13.66 -23.12
N ARG A 420 5.31 -14.90 -22.61
CA ARG A 420 5.98 -16.08 -23.15
C ARG A 420 5.70 -16.22 -24.66
N ALA A 421 4.43 -16.17 -25.06
CA ALA A 421 4.04 -16.26 -26.46
C ALA A 421 4.65 -15.14 -27.31
N ALA A 422 4.72 -13.91 -26.80
CA ALA A 422 5.35 -12.79 -27.50
C ALA A 422 6.86 -13.00 -27.69
N ILE A 423 7.56 -13.48 -26.66
CA ILE A 423 9.00 -13.77 -26.72
C ILE A 423 9.29 -14.94 -27.68
N GLU A 424 8.49 -16.00 -27.62
CA GLU A 424 8.59 -17.14 -28.55
C GLU A 424 8.36 -16.69 -30.00
N SER A 425 7.37 -15.81 -30.24
CA SER A 425 7.10 -15.25 -31.58
C SER A 425 8.21 -14.36 -32.12
N LEU A 426 8.96 -13.66 -31.26
CA LEU A 426 10.09 -12.83 -31.67
C LEU A 426 11.30 -13.69 -32.11
N GLY A 427 11.45 -14.89 -31.54
CA GLY A 427 12.55 -15.81 -31.88
C GLY A 427 13.95 -15.30 -31.50
N ILE A 428 14.05 -14.24 -30.69
CA ILE A 428 15.33 -13.65 -30.29
C ILE A 428 15.93 -14.44 -29.11
N PRO A 429 17.23 -14.79 -29.15
CA PRO A 429 17.91 -15.38 -28.00
C PRO A 429 17.73 -14.55 -26.73
N VAL A 430 17.37 -15.20 -25.62
CA VAL A 430 17.03 -14.53 -24.37
C VAL A 430 17.78 -15.12 -23.18
N TYR A 431 18.21 -14.24 -22.27
CA TYR A 431 18.67 -14.59 -20.93
C TYR A 431 17.59 -14.21 -19.91
N LEU A 432 17.15 -15.18 -19.13
CA LEU A 432 16.13 -14.98 -18.09
C LEU A 432 16.79 -14.80 -16.72
N GLY A 433 16.41 -13.73 -16.00
CA GLY A 433 16.91 -13.40 -14.68
C GLY A 433 15.80 -13.13 -13.66
N GLY A 434 16.10 -13.39 -12.38
CA GLY A 434 15.16 -13.23 -11.28
C GLY A 434 13.86 -14.00 -11.53
N MET A 435 12.71 -13.33 -11.36
CA MET A 435 11.38 -13.94 -11.49
C MET A 435 11.03 -14.38 -12.93
N SER A 436 11.74 -13.89 -13.95
CA SER A 436 11.52 -14.35 -15.33
C SER A 436 12.11 -15.73 -15.61
N ARG A 437 12.92 -16.28 -14.69
CA ARG A 437 13.50 -17.62 -14.83
C ARG A 437 12.40 -18.67 -14.91
N GLY A 438 12.50 -19.54 -15.92
CA GLY A 438 11.47 -20.54 -16.21
C GLY A 438 10.40 -20.10 -17.21
N LEU A 439 10.33 -18.81 -17.57
CA LEU A 439 9.31 -18.27 -18.50
C LEU A 439 9.13 -19.13 -19.76
N LEU A 440 10.24 -19.61 -20.34
CA LEU A 440 10.27 -20.41 -21.58
C LEU A 440 10.36 -21.93 -21.34
N GLY A 441 10.27 -22.38 -20.09
CA GLY A 441 10.43 -23.79 -19.72
C GLY A 441 11.85 -24.34 -19.91
N LYS A 442 11.95 -25.68 -19.90
CA LYS A 442 13.23 -26.43 -19.81
C LYS A 442 14.04 -26.48 -21.12
N ALA A 443 13.37 -26.56 -22.27
CA ALA A 443 13.98 -26.95 -23.55
C ALA A 443 13.82 -25.91 -24.67
N SER A 444 13.52 -24.65 -24.34
CA SER A 444 13.33 -23.61 -25.36
C SER A 444 14.62 -23.37 -26.17
N PRO A 445 14.55 -23.35 -27.52
CA PRO A 445 15.71 -23.15 -28.41
C PRO A 445 16.22 -21.70 -28.43
N ILE A 446 15.50 -20.75 -27.83
CA ILE A 446 15.93 -19.36 -27.69
C ILE A 446 16.37 -18.97 -26.27
N ASN A 447 16.05 -19.78 -25.24
CA ASN A 447 16.50 -19.53 -23.86
C ASN A 447 17.97 -19.93 -23.64
N MET A 448 18.85 -18.95 -23.44
CA MET A 448 20.28 -19.13 -23.16
C MET A 448 20.54 -18.97 -21.66
N LYS A 449 21.33 -19.87 -21.07
CA LYS A 449 21.66 -19.84 -19.63
C LYS A 449 23.12 -19.53 -19.35
N GLN A 450 24.01 -20.03 -20.19
CA GLN A 450 25.47 -19.92 -20.04
C GLN A 450 26.07 -18.89 -21.00
N ALA A 451 27.35 -18.57 -20.81
CA ALA A 451 28.14 -17.69 -21.70
C ALA A 451 27.51 -16.29 -21.96
N ARG A 452 26.75 -15.77 -20.99
CA ARG A 452 26.05 -14.48 -21.11
C ARG A 452 26.98 -13.31 -21.39
N ARG A 453 28.17 -13.31 -20.79
CA ARG A 453 29.14 -12.22 -20.94
C ARG A 453 29.67 -12.14 -22.37
N GLU A 454 29.95 -13.28 -22.97
CA GLU A 454 30.41 -13.43 -24.34
C GLU A 454 29.30 -13.05 -25.32
N ALA A 455 28.07 -13.54 -25.09
CA ALA A 455 26.91 -13.17 -25.90
C ALA A 455 26.65 -11.65 -25.90
N LEU A 456 26.74 -10.99 -24.74
CA LEU A 456 26.54 -9.54 -24.61
C LEU A 456 27.64 -8.69 -25.27
N ARG A 457 28.86 -9.25 -25.39
CA ARG A 457 29.97 -8.59 -26.10
C ARG A 457 29.81 -8.66 -27.61
N ASP A 458 29.23 -9.76 -28.10
CA ASP A 458 29.06 -10.02 -29.53
C ASP A 458 27.77 -9.43 -30.11
N ALA A 459 26.75 -9.19 -29.27
CA ALA A 459 25.47 -8.62 -29.67
C ALA A 459 25.61 -7.20 -30.23
N ASP A 460 24.81 -6.89 -31.26
CA ASP A 460 24.74 -5.56 -31.88
C ASP A 460 23.52 -4.76 -31.39
N VAL A 461 22.45 -5.43 -31.00
CA VAL A 461 21.29 -4.86 -30.31
C VAL A 461 20.95 -5.71 -29.09
N VAL A 462 20.82 -5.08 -27.93
CA VAL A 462 20.41 -5.74 -26.68
C VAL A 462 19.17 -5.07 -26.13
N ILE A 463 18.12 -5.85 -25.84
CA ILE A 463 16.95 -5.36 -25.10
C ILE A 463 17.11 -5.75 -23.63
N LEU A 464 17.25 -4.77 -22.74
CA LEU A 464 17.18 -4.96 -21.30
C LEU A 464 15.75 -4.67 -20.84
N GLY A 465 14.91 -5.71 -20.81
CA GLY A 465 13.51 -5.63 -20.43
C GLY A 465 13.29 -5.99 -18.96
N GLY A 466 12.74 -5.06 -18.17
CA GLY A 466 12.38 -5.29 -16.78
C GLY A 466 13.53 -5.66 -15.85
N GLY A 467 14.77 -5.42 -16.28
CA GLY A 467 16.00 -5.61 -15.53
C GLY A 467 16.74 -4.28 -15.30
N VAL A 468 17.82 -4.34 -14.52
CA VAL A 468 18.65 -3.20 -14.16
C VAL A 468 20.12 -3.52 -14.41
N ALA A 469 20.89 -2.57 -14.92
CA ALA A 469 22.34 -2.70 -15.13
C ALA A 469 23.12 -2.57 -13.81
N ASP A 470 22.85 -3.45 -12.84
CA ASP A 470 23.50 -3.51 -11.52
C ASP A 470 24.71 -4.46 -11.50
N PHE A 471 25.17 -4.86 -10.31
CA PHE A 471 26.30 -5.77 -10.12
C PHE A 471 26.16 -7.09 -10.88
N ARG A 472 24.93 -7.58 -11.09
CA ARG A 472 24.63 -8.83 -11.83
C ARG A 472 24.93 -8.70 -13.32
N LEU A 473 24.94 -7.47 -13.85
CA LEU A 473 25.36 -7.12 -15.20
C LEU A 473 26.67 -6.31 -15.20
N GLY A 474 27.49 -6.46 -14.15
CA GLY A 474 28.79 -5.79 -14.02
C GLY A 474 28.69 -4.27 -14.13
N TYR A 475 27.61 -3.67 -13.64
CA TYR A 475 27.32 -2.23 -13.73
C TYR A 475 27.28 -1.71 -15.18
N GLY A 476 26.83 -2.56 -16.11
CA GLY A 476 26.75 -2.28 -17.54
C GLY A 476 28.06 -2.49 -18.32
N ARG A 477 29.17 -2.83 -17.65
CA ARG A 477 30.47 -3.11 -18.30
C ARG A 477 30.45 -4.35 -19.20
N THR A 478 29.44 -5.19 -19.06
CA THR A 478 29.27 -6.38 -19.89
C THR A 478 28.75 -6.06 -21.29
N PHE A 479 28.08 -4.92 -21.47
CA PHE A 479 27.61 -4.50 -22.78
C PHE A 479 28.79 -4.06 -23.66
N SER A 480 28.76 -4.46 -24.92
CA SER A 480 29.70 -3.93 -25.92
C SER A 480 29.48 -2.43 -26.14
N LYS A 481 30.55 -1.65 -26.27
CA LYS A 481 30.46 -0.23 -26.66
C LYS A 481 29.81 -0.02 -28.04
N LYS A 482 29.80 -1.06 -28.88
CA LYS A 482 29.18 -1.03 -30.21
C LYS A 482 27.69 -1.45 -30.19
N SER A 483 27.24 -2.07 -29.11
CA SER A 483 25.86 -2.55 -28.98
C SER A 483 24.91 -1.39 -28.75
N LYS A 484 23.78 -1.37 -29.45
CA LYS A 484 22.66 -0.47 -29.15
C LYS A 484 21.79 -1.13 -28.08
N VAL A 485 21.71 -0.51 -26.90
CA VAL A 485 20.90 -1.05 -25.78
C VAL A 485 19.53 -0.38 -25.76
N ILE A 486 18.46 -1.17 -25.83
CA ILE A 486 17.08 -0.73 -25.61
C ILE A 486 16.72 -1.09 -24.17
N ALA A 487 16.55 -0.10 -23.30
CA ALA A 487 16.18 -0.31 -21.90
C ALA A 487 14.67 -0.07 -21.72
N VAL A 488 13.97 -1.03 -21.11
CA VAL A 488 12.54 -0.96 -20.85
C VAL A 488 12.26 -1.27 -19.40
N ASN A 489 11.72 -0.32 -18.65
CA ASN A 489 11.49 -0.45 -17.21
C ASN A 489 10.41 0.56 -16.76
N ARG A 490 9.63 0.22 -15.73
CA ARG A 490 8.58 1.12 -15.19
C ARG A 490 9.16 2.33 -14.47
N SER A 491 10.37 2.20 -13.92
CA SER A 491 11.07 3.26 -13.19
C SER A 491 12.07 3.99 -14.08
N LYS A 492 11.90 5.31 -14.16
CA LYS A 492 12.86 6.20 -14.83
C LYS A 492 14.24 6.15 -14.19
N GLU A 493 14.35 6.03 -12.87
CA GLU A 493 15.65 5.93 -12.20
C GLU A 493 16.39 4.64 -12.63
N GLN A 494 15.67 3.53 -12.70
CA GLN A 494 16.25 2.24 -13.03
C GLN A 494 16.66 2.12 -14.49
N LEU A 495 15.91 2.75 -15.41
CA LEU A 495 16.27 2.84 -16.83
C LEU A 495 17.71 3.35 -17.05
N TYR A 496 18.15 4.29 -16.21
CA TYR A 496 19.46 4.94 -16.33
C TYR A 496 20.44 4.53 -15.22
N LYS A 497 20.15 3.47 -14.45
CA LYS A 497 21.02 3.04 -13.34
C LYS A 497 22.41 2.69 -13.88
N ASN A 498 23.44 3.32 -13.32
CA ASN A 498 24.84 3.16 -13.73
C ASN A 498 25.14 3.53 -15.20
N ALA A 499 24.22 4.24 -15.88
CA ALA A 499 24.45 4.74 -17.23
C ALA A 499 25.51 5.86 -17.24
N LYS A 500 25.89 6.31 -18.45
CA LYS A 500 26.89 7.36 -18.79
C LYS A 500 28.34 6.89 -18.81
N LEU A 501 28.80 6.09 -17.84
CA LEU A 501 30.22 5.74 -17.76
C LEU A 501 30.59 4.51 -18.59
N PHE A 502 29.89 3.39 -18.38
CA PHE A 502 30.20 2.11 -19.02
C PHE A 502 29.16 1.69 -20.06
N TRP A 503 27.96 2.28 -20.00
CA TRP A 503 26.87 1.99 -20.92
C TRP A 503 25.90 3.18 -20.98
N ASN A 504 25.08 3.23 -22.03
CA ASN A 504 23.96 4.16 -22.12
C ASN A 504 22.86 3.53 -22.99
N PRO A 505 21.57 3.64 -22.63
CA PRO A 505 20.50 3.21 -23.53
C PRO A 505 20.53 4.05 -24.81
N ALA A 506 20.51 3.37 -25.96
CA ALA A 506 20.24 3.97 -27.26
C ALA A 506 18.75 4.35 -27.39
N LEU A 507 17.88 3.57 -26.74
CA LEU A 507 16.46 3.88 -26.55
C LEU A 507 16.08 3.52 -25.10
N ALA A 508 15.42 4.44 -24.40
CA ALA A 508 14.95 4.24 -23.04
C ALA A 508 13.43 4.41 -23.00
N VAL A 509 12.72 3.33 -22.67
CA VAL A 509 11.26 3.27 -22.71
C VAL A 509 10.73 3.10 -21.29
N GLN A 510 10.12 4.15 -20.74
CA GLN A 510 9.49 4.08 -19.43
C GLN A 510 8.10 3.45 -19.56
N ALA A 511 8.02 2.13 -19.44
CA ALA A 511 6.80 1.38 -19.66
C ALA A 511 6.82 0.03 -18.93
N ASP A 512 5.65 -0.58 -18.84
CA ASP A 512 5.53 -1.99 -18.53
C ASP A 512 6.30 -2.84 -19.55
N SER A 513 7.24 -3.65 -19.05
CA SER A 513 8.12 -4.44 -19.88
C SER A 513 7.36 -5.52 -20.65
N ALA A 514 6.35 -6.14 -20.04
CA ALA A 514 5.61 -7.22 -20.67
C ALA A 514 4.75 -6.72 -21.83
N GLN A 515 4.00 -5.62 -21.61
CA GLN A 515 3.23 -4.98 -22.67
C GLN A 515 4.12 -4.51 -23.82
N PHE A 516 5.30 -3.95 -23.53
CA PHE A 516 6.25 -3.57 -24.57
C PHE A 516 6.63 -4.75 -25.48
N PHE A 517 6.91 -5.94 -24.93
CA PHE A 517 7.24 -7.11 -25.74
C PHE A 517 6.06 -7.65 -26.53
N VAL A 518 4.84 -7.57 -25.99
CA VAL A 518 3.61 -7.91 -26.72
C VAL A 518 3.46 -7.00 -27.95
N ASP A 519 3.53 -5.68 -27.75
CA ASP A 519 3.37 -4.71 -28.84
C ASP A 519 4.51 -4.80 -29.87
N LEU A 520 5.73 -5.08 -29.40
CA LEU A 520 6.89 -5.29 -30.24
C LEU A 520 6.76 -6.55 -31.12
N ALA A 521 6.29 -7.67 -30.55
CA ALA A 521 6.02 -8.89 -31.29
C ALA A 521 4.94 -8.66 -32.36
N ASP A 522 3.90 -7.87 -32.04
CA ASP A 522 2.88 -7.49 -33.01
C ASP A 522 3.42 -6.61 -34.15
N SER A 523 4.38 -5.73 -33.87
CA SER A 523 5.05 -4.86 -34.85
C SER A 523 6.04 -5.62 -35.75
N LEU A 524 6.66 -6.69 -35.24
CA LEU A 524 7.67 -7.49 -35.93
C LEU A 524 7.14 -8.82 -36.46
N LYS A 525 5.88 -8.87 -36.94
CA LYS A 525 5.31 -10.09 -37.52
C LYS A 525 6.14 -10.60 -38.71
N GLY A 526 6.57 -11.86 -38.61
CA GLY A 526 7.41 -12.50 -39.62
C GLY A 526 8.91 -12.17 -39.53
N PHE A 527 9.32 -11.38 -38.54
CA PHE A 527 10.74 -11.21 -38.24
C PHE A 527 11.39 -12.55 -37.89
N LYS A 528 12.59 -12.78 -38.42
CA LYS A 528 13.41 -13.95 -38.10
C LYS A 528 14.82 -13.52 -37.78
N VAL A 529 15.35 -14.07 -36.69
CA VAL A 529 16.75 -13.96 -36.34
C VAL A 529 17.55 -14.92 -37.21
N ASP A 530 18.81 -14.57 -37.50
CA ASP A 530 19.75 -15.43 -38.19
C ASP A 530 19.99 -16.73 -37.40
N ASP A 531 19.70 -17.88 -38.02
CA ASP A 531 19.88 -19.21 -37.43
C ASP A 531 21.35 -19.47 -37.04
N GLN A 532 22.30 -18.84 -37.75
CA GLN A 532 23.72 -18.94 -37.41
C GLN A 532 24.02 -18.29 -36.06
N TRP A 533 23.35 -17.18 -35.73
CA TRP A 533 23.52 -16.52 -34.44
C TRP A 533 23.01 -17.39 -33.29
N ILE A 534 21.81 -17.97 -33.45
CA ILE A 534 21.22 -18.89 -32.46
C ILE A 534 22.13 -20.10 -32.26
N SER A 535 22.59 -20.72 -33.36
CA SER A 535 23.46 -21.90 -33.33
C SER A 535 24.79 -21.61 -32.63
N THR A 536 25.41 -20.47 -32.92
CA THR A 536 26.67 -20.05 -32.27
C THR A 536 26.51 -19.93 -30.74
N LEU A 537 25.39 -19.37 -30.27
CA LEU A 537 25.12 -19.27 -28.83
C LEU A 537 24.86 -20.64 -28.19
N ARG A 538 24.15 -21.53 -28.90
CA ARG A 538 23.85 -22.89 -28.44
C ARG A 538 25.08 -23.77 -28.34
N GLU A 539 26.01 -23.66 -29.27
CA GLU A 539 27.29 -24.38 -29.22
C GLU A 539 28.07 -24.00 -27.96
N ARG A 540 28.19 -22.69 -27.67
CA ARG A 540 28.85 -22.19 -26.45
C ARG A 540 28.17 -22.67 -25.17
N GLU A 541 26.83 -22.69 -25.16
CA GLU A 541 26.07 -23.20 -24.01
C GLU A 541 26.29 -24.70 -23.80
N THR A 542 26.25 -25.48 -24.88
CA THR A 542 26.47 -26.93 -24.84
C THR A 542 27.87 -27.26 -24.33
N GLU A 543 28.89 -26.51 -24.77
CA GLU A 543 30.26 -26.66 -24.30
C GLU A 543 30.40 -26.34 -22.81
N LYS A 544 29.76 -25.27 -22.33
CA LYS A 544 29.72 -24.92 -20.89
C LYS A 544 28.95 -25.94 -20.06
N GLU A 545 27.80 -26.43 -20.53
CA GLU A 545 27.01 -27.45 -19.84
C GLU A 545 27.77 -28.79 -19.77
N LYS A 546 28.49 -29.18 -20.83
CA LYS A 546 29.35 -30.37 -20.82
C LYS A 546 30.44 -30.27 -19.77
N ASN A 547 31.15 -29.14 -19.73
CA ASN A 547 32.21 -28.90 -18.74
C ASN A 547 31.67 -28.95 -17.30
N ALA A 548 30.49 -28.38 -17.05
CA ALA A 548 29.83 -28.44 -15.74
C ALA A 548 29.45 -29.88 -15.35
N ARG A 549 28.94 -30.69 -16.29
CA ARG A 549 28.62 -32.11 -16.05
C ARG A 549 29.88 -32.92 -15.72
N THR A 550 30.98 -32.71 -16.45
CA THR A 550 32.26 -33.36 -16.12
C THR A 550 32.77 -32.98 -14.72
N GLN A 551 32.61 -31.72 -14.30
CA GLN A 551 32.94 -31.31 -12.94
C GLN A 551 32.04 -31.97 -11.88
N ALA A 552 30.77 -32.23 -12.21
CA ALA A 552 29.84 -32.90 -11.31
C ALA A 552 30.20 -34.38 -11.09
N GLU A 553 30.79 -35.06 -12.08
CA GLU A 553 31.20 -36.47 -11.97
C GLU A 553 32.39 -36.69 -11.01
N ASN A 554 33.15 -35.64 -10.69
CA ASN A 554 34.24 -35.71 -9.73
C ASN A 554 33.70 -35.69 -8.29
N ASN A 555 33.29 -36.86 -7.77
CA ASN A 555 32.92 -37.02 -6.36
C ASN A 555 34.17 -37.30 -5.50
N PRO A 556 34.39 -36.53 -4.41
CA PRO A 556 35.34 -36.94 -3.38
C PRO A 556 34.82 -38.16 -2.59
N ASP A 557 35.73 -38.98 -2.05
CA ASP A 557 35.37 -40.27 -1.42
C ASP A 557 34.42 -40.14 -0.22
N GLU A 558 34.47 -39.03 0.52
CA GLU A 558 33.73 -38.83 1.78
C GLU A 558 32.52 -37.88 1.66
N HIS A 559 32.37 -37.15 0.55
CA HIS A 559 31.34 -36.11 0.41
C HIS A 559 30.67 -36.14 -0.96
N LEU A 560 29.43 -35.65 -1.03
CA LEU A 560 28.72 -35.49 -2.30
C LEU A 560 29.19 -34.22 -3.02
N ASN A 561 29.44 -34.31 -4.32
CA ASN A 561 29.64 -33.13 -5.14
C ASN A 561 28.31 -32.36 -5.28
N PRO A 562 28.26 -31.07 -4.90
CA PRO A 562 27.01 -30.30 -4.92
C PRO A 562 26.44 -30.13 -6.34
N LEU A 563 27.28 -30.08 -7.37
CA LEU A 563 26.81 -30.00 -8.75
C LEU A 563 26.12 -31.29 -9.18
N LYS A 564 26.63 -32.45 -8.73
CA LYS A 564 25.98 -33.73 -8.98
C LYS A 564 24.61 -33.81 -8.32
N VAL A 565 24.52 -33.40 -7.05
CA VAL A 565 23.24 -33.36 -6.32
C VAL A 565 22.22 -32.50 -7.07
N LEU A 566 22.63 -31.32 -7.55
CA LEU A 566 21.74 -30.43 -8.30
C LEU A 566 21.33 -31.02 -9.67
N HIS A 567 22.23 -31.73 -10.36
CA HIS A 567 21.90 -32.39 -11.63
C HIS A 567 20.93 -33.55 -11.42
N ASP A 568 21.21 -34.44 -10.46
CA ASP A 568 20.35 -35.56 -10.12
C ASP A 568 18.97 -35.07 -9.61
N LEU A 569 18.95 -33.95 -8.86
CA LEU A 569 17.72 -33.27 -8.50
C LEU A 569 16.97 -32.75 -9.74
N ASP A 570 17.61 -31.98 -10.62
CA ASP A 570 16.95 -31.48 -11.85
C ASP A 570 16.41 -32.61 -12.73
N GLU A 571 17.03 -33.79 -12.73
CA GLU A 571 16.56 -34.94 -13.51
C GLU A 571 15.36 -35.64 -12.85
N SER A 572 15.24 -35.59 -11.52
CA SER A 572 14.14 -36.20 -10.76
C SER A 572 12.93 -35.29 -10.53
N LEU A 573 13.08 -33.97 -10.68
CA LEU A 573 11.97 -33.02 -10.48
C LEU A 573 10.88 -33.16 -11.56
N ASP A 574 9.63 -33.33 -11.11
CA ASP A 574 8.44 -33.31 -11.96
C ASP A 574 8.19 -31.94 -12.60
N ASP A 575 7.49 -31.94 -13.73
CA ASP A 575 7.11 -30.70 -14.43
C ASP A 575 6.26 -29.78 -13.54
N ASN A 576 5.46 -30.34 -12.64
CA ASN A 576 4.56 -29.61 -11.75
C ASN A 576 5.22 -29.14 -10.43
N THR A 577 6.48 -28.72 -10.50
CA THR A 577 7.27 -28.31 -9.33
C THR A 577 7.59 -26.82 -9.34
N ILE A 578 7.51 -26.18 -8.16
CA ILE A 578 8.11 -24.86 -7.86
C ILE A 578 9.40 -25.09 -7.10
N ILE A 579 10.47 -24.45 -7.57
CA ILE A 579 11.79 -24.52 -6.93
C ILE A 579 12.02 -23.23 -6.14
N VAL A 580 12.36 -23.39 -4.86
CA VAL A 580 12.80 -22.30 -3.99
C VAL A 580 14.27 -22.51 -3.68
N ALA A 581 15.12 -21.55 -4.02
CA ALA A 581 16.54 -21.61 -3.71
C ALA A 581 16.85 -20.59 -2.61
N ASP A 582 17.58 -21.00 -1.57
CA ASP A 582 17.96 -20.14 -0.45
C ASP A 582 19.38 -20.45 0.03
N GLY A 583 20.25 -19.44 0.12
CA GLY A 583 21.69 -19.63 0.26
C GLY A 583 22.55 -18.65 -0.53
N GLY A 584 23.87 -18.74 -0.32
CA GLY A 584 24.88 -17.97 -1.05
C GLY A 584 25.36 -18.69 -2.32
N ASP A 585 26.59 -19.21 -2.29
CA ASP A 585 27.21 -19.88 -3.44
C ASP A 585 26.40 -21.07 -3.96
N PHE A 586 25.74 -21.81 -3.04
CA PHE A 586 24.90 -22.94 -3.40
C PHE A 586 23.70 -22.54 -4.27
N VAL A 587 23.08 -21.38 -4.00
CA VAL A 587 22.00 -20.83 -4.85
C VAL A 587 22.54 -20.38 -6.19
N GLY A 588 23.75 -19.82 -6.22
CA GLY A 588 24.45 -19.49 -7.46
C GLY A 588 24.56 -20.73 -8.37
N SER A 589 25.08 -21.83 -7.84
CA SER A 589 25.17 -23.12 -8.54
C SER A 589 23.80 -23.66 -8.93
N ALA A 590 22.82 -23.65 -8.01
CA ALA A 590 21.46 -24.11 -8.27
C ALA A 590 20.80 -23.33 -9.42
N ALA A 591 21.00 -22.01 -9.49
CA ALA A 591 20.46 -21.17 -10.56
C ALA A 591 21.06 -21.45 -11.94
N TYR A 592 22.25 -22.07 -12.03
CA TYR A 592 22.83 -22.50 -13.32
C TYR A 592 22.44 -23.92 -13.70
N VAL A 593 22.14 -24.79 -12.73
CA VAL A 593 21.86 -26.22 -12.95
C VAL A 593 20.36 -26.52 -13.03
N LEU A 594 19.58 -26.05 -12.06
CA LEU A 594 18.15 -26.34 -11.96
C LEU A 594 17.34 -25.58 -13.00
N ARG A 595 16.41 -26.27 -13.66
CA ARG A 595 15.64 -25.76 -14.80
C ARG A 595 14.15 -25.69 -14.46
N PRO A 596 13.59 -24.55 -14.06
CA PRO A 596 12.16 -24.43 -13.83
C PRO A 596 11.38 -24.74 -15.13
N ARG A 597 10.30 -25.52 -15.01
CA ARG A 597 9.57 -26.07 -16.17
C ARG A 597 8.51 -25.14 -16.76
N GLY A 598 8.32 -23.97 -16.16
CA GLY A 598 7.34 -22.99 -16.61
C GLY A 598 7.49 -21.65 -15.89
N PRO A 599 6.69 -20.65 -16.30
CA PRO A 599 6.71 -19.33 -15.70
C PRO A 599 6.36 -19.40 -14.21
N LEU A 600 6.99 -18.54 -13.41
CA LEU A 600 6.71 -18.40 -11.98
C LEU A 600 6.91 -19.71 -11.18
N ARG A 601 7.85 -20.56 -11.61
CA ARG A 601 8.24 -21.81 -10.90
C ARG A 601 9.61 -21.72 -10.23
N TRP A 602 10.10 -20.50 -10.03
CA TRP A 602 11.39 -20.22 -9.40
C TRP A 602 11.26 -19.06 -8.43
N LEU A 603 11.76 -19.25 -7.21
CA LEU A 603 11.90 -18.22 -6.20
C LEU A 603 13.33 -18.23 -5.66
N ASP A 604 13.92 -17.04 -5.53
CA ASP A 604 15.23 -16.84 -4.94
C ASP A 604 15.27 -15.49 -4.16
N PRO A 605 16.30 -15.26 -3.32
CA PRO A 605 16.43 -14.03 -2.53
C PRO A 605 16.55 -12.74 -3.34
N GLY A 606 16.67 -12.80 -4.66
CA GLY A 606 16.80 -11.64 -5.51
C GLY A 606 18.06 -10.82 -5.26
N ALA A 607 18.00 -9.53 -5.58
CA ALA A 607 19.17 -8.65 -5.60
C ALA A 607 19.72 -8.30 -4.21
N PHE A 608 18.90 -8.40 -3.15
CA PHE A 608 19.35 -8.14 -1.78
C PHE A 608 20.10 -9.33 -1.18
N GLY A 609 19.89 -10.54 -1.73
CA GLY A 609 20.65 -11.73 -1.34
C GLY A 609 20.39 -12.17 0.11
N THR A 610 19.16 -11.99 0.61
CA THR A 610 18.82 -12.33 2.00
C THR A 610 18.81 -13.83 2.20
N LEU A 611 19.61 -14.32 3.14
CA LEU A 611 19.58 -15.71 3.59
C LEU A 611 18.40 -15.92 4.55
N GLY A 612 17.74 -17.07 4.43
CA GLY A 612 16.60 -17.46 5.28
C GLY A 612 15.22 -17.16 4.67
N VAL A 613 15.15 -16.89 3.36
CA VAL A 613 13.86 -16.68 2.68
C VAL A 613 13.09 -17.98 2.45
N GLY A 614 13.79 -19.12 2.43
CA GLY A 614 13.32 -20.38 1.85
C GLY A 614 12.04 -20.90 2.48
N ALA A 615 11.96 -20.91 3.82
CA ALA A 615 10.78 -21.39 4.54
C ALA A 615 9.54 -20.53 4.26
N GLY A 616 9.69 -19.20 4.31
CA GLY A 616 8.58 -18.28 4.03
C GLY A 616 8.13 -18.39 2.57
N PHE A 617 9.09 -18.44 1.64
CA PHE A 617 8.80 -18.59 0.22
C PHE A 617 8.09 -19.90 -0.10
N ALA A 618 8.47 -21.00 0.55
CA ALA A 618 7.81 -22.28 0.38
C ALA A 618 6.35 -22.27 0.87
N ILE A 619 6.09 -21.67 2.03
CA ILE A 619 4.73 -21.50 2.57
C ILE A 619 3.87 -20.68 1.61
N GLY A 620 4.35 -19.51 1.18
CA GLY A 620 3.63 -18.65 0.23
C GLY A 620 3.38 -19.35 -1.12
N ALA A 621 4.38 -20.07 -1.64
CA ALA A 621 4.26 -20.83 -2.87
C ALA A 621 3.21 -21.94 -2.79
N LYS A 622 3.24 -22.76 -1.73
CA LYS A 622 2.31 -23.87 -1.57
C LYS A 622 0.87 -23.39 -1.39
N LEU A 623 0.66 -22.26 -0.72
CA LEU A 623 -0.68 -21.67 -0.58
C LEU A 623 -1.19 -21.06 -1.88
N CYS A 624 -0.33 -20.46 -2.69
CA CYS A 624 -0.71 -19.92 -3.99
C CYS A 624 -0.95 -21.02 -5.03
N ARG A 625 -0.25 -22.15 -4.93
CA ARG A 625 -0.28 -23.27 -5.88
C ARG A 625 -0.41 -24.59 -5.10
N PRO A 626 -1.57 -24.89 -4.52
CA PRO A 626 -1.77 -26.06 -3.64
C PRO A 626 -1.51 -27.39 -4.35
N ASP A 627 -1.76 -27.46 -5.66
CA ASP A 627 -1.60 -28.66 -6.47
C ASP A 627 -0.15 -28.88 -6.97
N MET A 628 0.76 -27.95 -6.71
CA MET A 628 2.16 -28.06 -7.12
C MET A 628 3.05 -28.54 -5.98
N ASP A 629 4.07 -29.31 -6.31
CA ASP A 629 5.13 -29.61 -5.36
C ASP A 629 6.04 -28.40 -5.19
N VAL A 630 6.52 -28.21 -3.96
CA VAL A 630 7.43 -27.11 -3.63
C VAL A 630 8.69 -27.73 -3.06
N VAL A 631 9.78 -27.62 -3.82
CA VAL A 631 11.09 -28.14 -3.43
C VAL A 631 11.98 -26.97 -3.04
N VAL A 632 12.47 -27.01 -1.81
CA VAL A 632 13.39 -25.99 -1.29
C VAL A 632 14.80 -26.55 -1.27
N VAL A 633 15.73 -25.78 -1.83
CA VAL A 633 17.15 -26.08 -1.86
C VAL A 633 17.85 -25.08 -0.95
N PHE A 634 18.26 -25.55 0.23
CA PHE A 634 18.91 -24.74 1.25
C PHE A 634 20.43 -24.91 1.20
N GLY A 635 21.16 -23.79 1.29
CA GLY A 635 22.49 -23.78 1.90
C GLY A 635 22.36 -23.97 3.40
N ASP A 636 23.25 -24.73 4.01
CA ASP A 636 23.28 -25.01 5.45
C ASP A 636 23.25 -23.74 6.32
N GLY A 637 24.07 -22.74 6.00
CA GLY A 637 24.09 -21.45 6.71
C GLY A 637 22.85 -20.58 6.48
N SER A 638 22.03 -20.92 5.49
CA SER A 638 20.73 -20.26 5.26
C SER A 638 19.56 -20.99 5.90
N LEU A 639 19.73 -22.28 6.18
CA LEU A 639 18.76 -23.11 6.87
C LEU A 639 18.77 -22.85 8.39
N GLY A 640 19.97 -22.68 8.96
CA GLY A 640 20.16 -22.28 10.36
C GLY A 640 19.73 -20.85 10.60
#